data_AF-A0A329SCV2-F1
#
_entry.id   AF-A0A329SCV2-F1
#
_cell.length_a   1.000
_cell.length_b   1.000
_cell.length_c   1.000
_cell.angle_alpha   90.00
_cell.angle_beta   90.00
_cell.angle_gamma   90.00
#
_symmetry.space_group_name_H-M   'P 1'
#
loop_
_entity.id
_entity.type
_entity.pdbx_description
1 polymer ?
#
loop_
_entity_poly.entity_id
_entity_poly.type
_entity_poly.pdbx_seq_one_letter_code
_entity_poly.pdbx_strand_id
1 'polypeptide(L)'
;MLRSWTRWGVHLVSIFCATDRVNEDDVIRNIPLADGQSQLILAAGNGRVDRIKLLFQYQKAQVNGVAEDGETALTIAAAKGQLKLIEALLEFDADIELSGLKSCSPLVCAAQEGHVEVVRLLLDKGAKVNHQTSKNKKTALISAAERGHLEVVKVLLDRGADSDLSREGGDTPLICAATSGQVEVVSNLVKGKVNVNAQADNGDTALNRASNKGHWEVVRVLIGSGADVKVADADGFAPLICAANEGHLDVVRLLIEAKADVDVVNAEQVTPLMFAAEKGHEQIVKLLVEAKADVDRRAKDGATSLTGAAFFGHFEVVRTLVEGGAEVNLPHADGFTPLMCAAQWGYLAIVAFLLQHEAAVNCQAVNGSRALTVAAGNGHFDVVRLLLEHGADPDLAGFNDCSPTLIAVDSGRADIVKLFLDHKASIDAQDNDGDTALHECAYENQLDCARILLAHGAISNMSNVAGFTPLMISAQLGKADLVVLLIDNKAEVEATENSGRTAMLLAAEEGYDEVVQALLNHGAAIETTDENGQTALMKAAYRGHEEVLRILLENGANAAVTDNAKRTASNYARLNNRIDADRVITDYLLEHPIDKNSELLSKPSVTHKIPEWFLPSREIRKEKDPFSFGSFGKVYRGRWLNSKVVVKCVMAESEKEEQAFHREARIWHLARHPNILPFFGASDESKPYFFVCEEATNGNLMDYLYRLKVDGRSLVWRKLYEAALGLLFLHERGIIHSDLKCNQILVSKDGAAMLTDFGLSFDSADARGASETLGAVRWKAPEVIRKIDPSMPTLQSDVYSFGMCIVEAVTGQVPWGDLPDPVVKFHVSRGQFLPRPKNFRDDEQWELVKVLCAFDPSNRMELSGAVNKLEHFAQEELIQERIAEYNEETLSELRL
;
A
#
# COMPACT_ATOMS: atom_id res chain seq x y z
N MET A 1 35.36 8.55 -38.74
CA MET A 1 34.13 7.91 -38.25
C MET A 1 34.00 8.23 -36.77
N LEU A 2 32.94 8.98 -36.43
CA LEU A 2 32.52 9.48 -35.10
C LEU A 2 33.56 10.24 -34.25
N ARG A 3 33.17 11.47 -33.85
CA ARG A 3 33.76 12.34 -32.80
C ARG A 3 35.08 13.08 -33.12
N SER A 4 34.99 14.23 -33.81
CA SER A 4 35.95 15.35 -33.59
C SER A 4 35.59 16.71 -34.23
N TRP A 5 34.41 16.90 -34.85
CA TRP A 5 34.14 18.11 -35.66
C TRP A 5 33.05 19.07 -35.12
N THR A 6 32.67 19.01 -33.85
CA THR A 6 31.72 19.98 -33.24
C THR A 6 32.36 21.01 -32.32
N ARG A 7 33.69 21.06 -32.19
CA ARG A 7 34.39 22.00 -31.28
C ARG A 7 35.05 23.21 -31.97
N TRP A 8 35.02 23.29 -33.30
CA TRP A 8 35.59 24.43 -34.06
C TRP A 8 34.54 25.33 -34.74
N GLY A 9 33.25 24.92 -34.79
CA GLY A 9 32.17 25.74 -35.34
C GLY A 9 31.77 26.93 -34.46
N VAL A 10 32.01 26.86 -33.15
CA VAL A 10 31.61 27.90 -32.19
C VAL A 10 32.62 29.06 -32.13
N HIS A 11 33.88 28.84 -32.50
CA HIS A 11 34.91 29.91 -32.48
C HIS A 11 34.92 30.79 -33.74
N LEU A 12 34.51 30.29 -34.90
CA LEU A 12 34.46 31.10 -36.13
C LEU A 12 33.26 32.05 -36.18
N VAL A 13 32.13 31.68 -35.56
CA VAL A 13 30.95 32.56 -35.46
C VAL A 13 31.19 33.72 -34.49
N SER A 14 32.00 33.52 -33.45
CA SER A 14 32.38 34.58 -32.50
C SER A 14 33.31 35.64 -33.12
N ILE A 15 34.15 35.28 -34.10
CA ILE A 15 35.17 36.18 -34.68
C ILE A 15 34.57 37.09 -35.75
N PHE A 16 33.60 36.61 -36.54
CA PHE A 16 32.94 37.44 -37.56
C PHE A 16 31.95 38.47 -36.99
N CYS A 17 31.75 38.46 -35.67
CA CYS A 17 30.78 39.30 -34.99
C CYS A 17 31.36 40.49 -34.23
N ALA A 18 32.69 40.65 -34.25
CA ALA A 18 33.44 41.58 -33.41
C ALA A 18 34.11 42.76 -34.16
N THR A 19 33.74 43.04 -35.42
CA THR A 19 34.39 44.11 -36.21
C THR A 19 33.40 45.14 -36.75
N ASP A 20 33.50 46.37 -36.26
CA ASP A 20 32.70 47.56 -36.63
C ASP A 20 33.05 48.18 -38.01
N ARG A 21 33.66 47.43 -38.93
CA ARG A 21 34.04 47.97 -40.25
C ARG A 21 34.04 46.92 -41.33
N VAL A 22 32.96 46.79 -42.09
CA VAL A 22 33.01 46.18 -43.44
C VAL A 22 31.96 46.80 -44.36
N ASN A 23 32.38 47.11 -45.58
CA ASN A 23 31.63 47.70 -46.71
C ASN A 23 30.26 47.05 -46.97
N GLU A 24 29.28 47.89 -47.30
CA GLU A 24 27.88 47.54 -47.59
C GLU A 24 27.71 46.56 -48.78
N ASP A 25 28.67 46.48 -49.71
CA ASP A 25 28.55 45.66 -50.92
C ASP A 25 29.07 44.21 -50.82
N ASP A 26 29.95 43.89 -49.86
CA ASP A 26 30.54 42.54 -49.73
C ASP A 26 29.73 41.58 -48.83
N VAL A 27 28.76 42.11 -48.08
CA VAL A 27 27.95 41.33 -47.13
C VAL A 27 26.84 40.52 -47.81
N ILE A 28 26.48 40.85 -49.05
CA ILE A 28 25.33 40.25 -49.75
C ILE A 28 25.65 38.85 -50.32
N ARG A 29 26.93 38.45 -50.47
CA ARG A 29 27.28 37.26 -51.29
C ARG A 29 27.84 36.03 -50.58
N ASN A 30 28.27 36.08 -49.31
CA ASN A 30 28.97 34.94 -48.69
C ASN A 30 28.67 34.74 -47.19
N ILE A 31 27.41 34.56 -46.82
CA ILE A 31 27.05 33.98 -45.51
C ILE A 31 26.36 32.64 -45.79
N PRO A 32 26.78 31.53 -45.16
CA PRO A 32 26.12 30.23 -45.33
C PRO A 32 24.62 30.38 -45.00
N LEU A 33 23.78 29.64 -45.74
CA LEU A 33 22.32 29.51 -45.56
C LEU A 33 21.96 28.98 -44.15
N ALA A 34 22.22 29.75 -43.10
CA ALA A 34 21.38 29.75 -41.92
C ALA A 34 20.22 30.69 -42.24
N ASP A 35 19.00 30.23 -42.01
CA ASP A 35 17.79 31.01 -42.28
C ASP A 35 17.90 32.44 -41.70
N GLY A 36 17.32 33.42 -42.40
CA GLY A 36 17.37 34.82 -41.98
C GLY A 36 16.77 35.06 -40.59
N GLN A 37 15.99 34.11 -40.10
CA GLN A 37 15.34 34.13 -38.79
C GLN A 37 16.33 33.87 -37.65
N SER A 38 17.15 32.83 -37.75
CA SER A 38 18.19 32.45 -36.79
C SER A 38 19.24 33.56 -36.66
N GLN A 39 19.57 34.22 -37.77
CA GLN A 39 20.48 35.36 -37.74
C GLN A 39 19.88 36.59 -37.04
N LEU A 40 18.58 36.84 -37.21
CA LEU A 40 17.85 37.89 -36.52
C LEU A 40 17.84 37.65 -35.01
N ILE A 41 17.52 36.42 -34.58
CA ILE A 41 17.51 36.03 -33.17
C ILE A 41 18.91 36.14 -32.54
N LEU A 42 19.95 35.67 -33.23
CA LEU A 42 21.33 35.80 -32.76
C LEU A 42 21.79 37.27 -32.72
N ALA A 43 21.38 38.10 -33.68
CA ALA A 43 21.68 39.52 -33.67
C ALA A 43 20.95 40.24 -32.52
N ALA A 44 19.70 39.86 -32.25
CA ALA A 44 18.91 40.40 -31.15
C ALA A 44 19.48 39.98 -29.79
N GLY A 45 19.84 38.71 -29.63
CA GLY A 45 20.51 38.22 -28.43
C GLY A 45 21.83 38.94 -28.11
N ASN A 46 22.53 39.46 -29.13
CA ASN A 46 23.80 40.17 -28.98
C ASN A 46 23.66 41.71 -29.06
N GLY A 47 22.45 42.27 -29.17
CA GLY A 47 22.22 43.71 -29.21
C GLY A 47 22.79 44.43 -30.45
N ARG A 48 22.92 43.73 -31.58
CA ARG A 48 23.54 44.29 -32.79
C ARG A 48 22.51 44.95 -33.71
N VAL A 49 22.20 46.21 -33.38
CA VAL A 49 21.18 47.03 -34.06
C VAL A 49 21.43 47.15 -35.57
N ASP A 50 22.65 47.52 -35.99
CA ASP A 50 22.97 47.74 -37.40
C ASP A 50 22.82 46.46 -38.24
N ARG A 51 23.15 45.31 -37.64
CA ARG A 51 22.99 44.00 -38.29
C ARG A 51 21.52 43.64 -38.52
N ILE A 52 20.62 44.04 -37.63
CA ILE A 52 19.19 43.77 -37.77
C ILE A 52 18.56 44.61 -38.88
N LYS A 53 18.97 45.88 -39.02
CA LYS A 53 18.55 46.74 -40.13
C LYS A 53 18.92 46.10 -41.48
N LEU A 54 20.13 45.56 -41.59
CA LEU A 54 20.59 44.85 -42.79
C LEU A 54 19.81 43.55 -43.03
N LEU A 55 19.49 42.78 -41.99
CA LEU A 55 18.74 41.53 -42.11
C LEU A 55 17.30 41.75 -42.63
N PHE A 56 16.63 42.82 -42.20
CA PHE A 56 15.31 43.19 -42.73
C PHE A 56 15.37 43.73 -44.15
N GLN A 57 16.36 44.54 -44.48
CA GLN A 57 16.48 45.17 -45.80
C GLN A 57 16.90 44.18 -46.90
N TYR A 58 17.78 43.23 -46.60
CA TYR A 58 18.43 42.42 -47.64
C TYR A 58 18.18 40.91 -47.55
N GLN A 59 17.77 40.38 -46.39
CA GLN A 59 17.65 38.92 -46.17
C GLN A 59 16.22 38.43 -45.88
N LYS A 60 15.21 39.30 -46.01
CA LYS A 60 13.78 38.99 -45.79
C LYS A 60 13.50 38.27 -44.45
N ALA A 61 14.24 38.61 -43.39
CA ALA A 61 13.96 38.09 -42.05
C ALA A 61 12.54 38.51 -41.61
N GLN A 62 11.80 37.62 -40.95
CA GLN A 62 10.48 37.95 -40.43
C GLN A 62 10.63 38.62 -39.07
N VAL A 63 10.28 39.91 -38.96
CA VAL A 63 10.37 40.68 -37.71
C VAL A 63 9.66 40.02 -36.53
N ASN A 64 8.52 39.38 -36.82
CA ASN A 64 7.68 38.65 -35.88
C ASN A 64 7.93 37.13 -35.90
N GLY A 65 8.95 36.68 -36.63
CA GLY A 65 9.33 35.29 -36.61
C GLY A 65 9.89 34.91 -35.23
N VAL A 66 9.74 33.64 -34.88
CA VAL A 66 10.21 33.09 -33.62
C VAL A 66 11.51 32.31 -33.82
N ALA A 67 12.32 32.21 -32.78
CA ALA A 67 13.49 31.34 -32.70
C ALA A 67 13.10 29.85 -32.59
N GLU A 68 14.08 28.95 -32.63
CA GLU A 68 13.86 27.52 -32.31
C GLU A 68 13.30 27.31 -30.89
N ASP A 69 13.65 28.18 -29.94
CA ASP A 69 13.08 28.21 -28.59
C ASP A 69 11.77 29.01 -28.49
N GLY A 70 11.23 29.44 -29.64
CA GLY A 70 9.99 30.17 -29.86
C GLY A 70 9.96 31.61 -29.34
N GLU A 71 11.07 32.18 -28.90
CA GLU A 71 11.14 33.59 -28.51
C GLU A 71 11.19 34.51 -29.75
N THR A 72 10.66 35.72 -29.64
CA THR A 72 10.76 36.76 -30.68
C THR A 72 12.00 37.62 -30.44
N ALA A 73 12.53 38.26 -31.49
CA ALA A 73 13.63 39.21 -31.33
C ALA A 73 13.30 40.33 -30.31
N LEU A 74 12.03 40.76 -30.27
CA LEU A 74 11.55 41.81 -29.38
C LEU A 74 11.46 41.35 -27.91
N THR A 75 10.98 40.14 -27.64
CA THR A 75 10.95 39.57 -26.28
C THR A 75 12.36 39.34 -25.72
N ILE A 76 13.30 38.89 -26.55
CA ILE A 76 14.72 38.75 -26.18
C ILE A 76 15.35 40.12 -25.86
N ALA A 77 15.12 41.11 -26.74
CA ALA A 77 15.64 42.46 -26.54
C ALA A 77 15.08 43.10 -25.26
N ALA A 78 13.79 42.88 -24.98
CA ALA A 78 13.12 43.36 -23.78
C ALA A 78 13.67 42.70 -22.50
N ALA A 79 13.83 41.37 -22.48
CA ALA A 79 14.43 40.64 -21.36
C ALA A 79 15.88 41.09 -21.08
N LYS A 80 16.63 41.50 -22.12
CA LYS A 80 18.02 41.96 -22.01
C LYS A 80 18.18 43.47 -21.79
N GLY A 81 17.09 44.23 -21.73
CA GLY A 81 17.16 45.68 -21.49
C GLY A 81 17.71 46.49 -22.68
N GLN A 82 17.64 45.98 -23.91
CA GLN A 82 18.33 46.55 -25.07
C GLN A 82 17.49 47.64 -25.77
N LEU A 83 17.43 48.83 -25.16
CA LEU A 83 16.55 49.93 -25.56
C LEU A 83 16.63 50.31 -27.06
N LYS A 84 17.84 50.58 -27.56
CA LYS A 84 18.05 50.94 -28.98
C LYS A 84 17.62 49.84 -29.96
N LEU A 85 17.74 48.58 -29.52
CA LEU A 85 17.33 47.46 -30.36
C LEU A 85 15.80 47.37 -30.42
N ILE A 86 15.12 47.58 -29.29
CA ILE A 86 13.66 47.61 -29.23
C ILE A 86 13.11 48.73 -30.12
N GLU A 87 13.71 49.92 -30.08
CA GLU A 87 13.34 51.02 -30.99
C GLU A 87 13.46 50.60 -32.45
N ALA A 88 14.61 50.02 -32.84
CA ALA A 88 14.80 49.55 -34.19
C ALA A 88 13.79 48.45 -34.58
N LEU A 89 13.54 47.46 -33.72
CA LEU A 89 12.56 46.39 -34.02
C LEU A 89 11.15 46.95 -34.22
N LEU A 90 10.73 47.90 -33.39
CA LEU A 90 9.41 48.55 -33.53
C LEU A 90 9.33 49.45 -34.78
N GLU A 91 10.43 50.04 -35.25
CA GLU A 91 10.48 50.75 -36.54
C GLU A 91 10.23 49.82 -37.74
N PHE A 92 10.52 48.52 -37.61
CA PHE A 92 10.25 47.49 -38.61
C PHE A 92 8.95 46.72 -38.35
N ASP A 93 7.97 47.34 -37.69
CA ASP A 93 6.64 46.78 -37.42
C ASP A 93 6.67 45.47 -36.59
N ALA A 94 7.62 45.35 -35.64
CA ALA A 94 7.56 44.30 -34.63
C ALA A 94 6.26 44.41 -33.82
N ASP A 95 5.54 43.31 -33.69
CA ASP A 95 4.32 43.25 -32.89
C ASP A 95 4.68 43.34 -31.41
N ILE A 96 4.30 44.46 -30.80
CA ILE A 96 4.59 44.81 -29.40
C ILE A 96 3.89 43.89 -28.39
N GLU A 97 2.85 43.18 -28.81
CA GLU A 97 2.09 42.24 -27.99
C GLU A 97 2.49 40.79 -28.23
N LEU A 98 3.26 40.50 -29.28
CA LEU A 98 3.59 39.14 -29.67
C LEU A 98 4.47 38.45 -28.63
N SER A 99 3.87 37.46 -27.98
CA SER A 99 4.52 36.63 -26.98
C SER A 99 5.40 35.56 -27.62
N GLY A 100 6.56 35.28 -27.01
CA GLY A 100 7.36 34.10 -27.34
C GLY A 100 6.77 32.79 -26.77
N LEU A 101 7.52 31.68 -26.87
CA LEU A 101 7.13 30.34 -26.36
C LEU A 101 6.90 30.30 -24.84
N LYS A 102 7.49 31.23 -24.07
CA LYS A 102 7.15 31.43 -22.64
C LYS A 102 5.80 32.11 -22.43
N SER A 103 5.08 32.42 -23.50
CA SER A 103 3.83 33.18 -23.50
C SER A 103 3.94 34.56 -22.85
N CYS A 104 5.17 35.08 -22.69
CA CYS A 104 5.43 36.38 -22.07
C CYS A 104 5.50 37.45 -23.16
N SER A 105 4.72 38.53 -23.00
CA SER A 105 4.86 39.71 -23.87
C SER A 105 6.18 40.43 -23.58
N PRO A 106 6.71 41.25 -24.52
CA PRO A 106 7.91 42.06 -24.30
C PRO A 106 7.83 42.89 -23.00
N LEU A 107 6.65 43.44 -22.69
CA LEU A 107 6.41 44.21 -21.48
C LEU A 107 6.56 43.34 -20.20
N VAL A 108 6.02 42.11 -20.21
CA VAL A 108 6.16 41.17 -19.08
C VAL A 108 7.62 40.76 -18.89
N CYS A 109 8.37 40.50 -19.97
CA CYS A 109 9.80 40.18 -19.90
C CYS A 109 10.61 41.34 -19.31
N ALA A 110 10.41 42.57 -19.79
CA ALA A 110 11.10 43.74 -19.27
C ALA A 110 10.76 44.00 -17.80
N ALA A 111 9.49 43.80 -17.42
CA ALA A 111 9.03 43.99 -16.05
C ALA A 111 9.58 42.93 -15.09
N GLN A 112 9.68 41.67 -15.53
CA GLN A 112 10.28 40.59 -14.74
C GLN A 112 11.77 40.82 -14.46
N GLU A 113 12.50 41.35 -15.42
CA GLU A 113 13.95 41.61 -15.31
C GLU A 113 14.28 43.00 -14.75
N GLY A 114 13.27 43.84 -14.48
CA GLY A 114 13.45 45.13 -13.79
C GLY A 114 13.91 46.28 -14.69
N HIS A 115 13.77 46.16 -16.02
CA HIS A 115 14.27 47.16 -16.97
C HIS A 115 13.32 48.36 -17.10
N VAL A 116 13.41 49.31 -16.16
CA VAL A 116 12.51 50.49 -16.06
C VAL A 116 12.38 51.26 -17.37
N GLU A 117 13.49 51.60 -18.03
CA GLU A 117 13.48 52.40 -19.26
C GLU A 117 12.86 51.65 -20.44
N VAL A 118 13.05 50.33 -20.50
CA VAL A 118 12.38 49.50 -21.52
C VAL A 118 10.88 49.43 -21.26
N VAL A 119 10.46 49.28 -20.00
CA VAL A 119 9.03 49.31 -19.64
C VAL A 119 8.39 50.64 -20.05
N ARG A 120 9.04 51.77 -19.77
CA ARG A 120 8.57 53.10 -20.21
C ARG A 120 8.43 53.17 -21.73
N LEU A 121 9.47 52.78 -22.46
CA LEU A 121 9.47 52.80 -23.92
C LEU A 121 8.35 51.95 -24.51
N LEU A 122 8.18 50.70 -24.03
CA LEU A 122 7.15 49.80 -24.54
C LEU A 122 5.75 50.37 -24.30
N LEU A 123 5.48 50.92 -23.12
CA LEU A 123 4.19 51.57 -22.82
C LEU A 123 3.96 52.83 -23.66
N ASP A 124 5.00 53.65 -23.88
CA ASP A 124 4.93 54.84 -24.73
C ASP A 124 4.66 54.49 -26.20
N LYS A 125 5.09 53.30 -26.63
CA LYS A 125 4.83 52.72 -27.96
C LYS A 125 3.52 51.94 -28.05
N GLY A 126 2.69 51.98 -27.00
CA GLY A 126 1.33 51.45 -27.03
C GLY A 126 1.17 50.02 -26.52
N ALA A 127 2.17 49.46 -25.82
CA ALA A 127 2.02 48.15 -25.16
C ALA A 127 0.87 48.20 -24.15
N LYS A 128 0.02 47.17 -24.14
CA LYS A 128 -1.13 47.07 -23.24
C LYS A 128 -0.65 46.78 -21.81
N VAL A 129 -0.80 47.76 -20.93
CA VAL A 129 -0.35 47.67 -19.52
C VAL A 129 -0.93 46.48 -18.76
N ASN A 130 -2.18 46.11 -19.06
CA ASN A 130 -2.92 45.00 -18.43
C ASN A 130 -2.96 43.73 -19.30
N HIS A 131 -2.04 43.58 -20.27
CA HIS A 131 -1.96 42.33 -21.04
C HIS A 131 -1.68 41.15 -20.11
N GLN A 132 -2.49 40.09 -20.25
CA GLN A 132 -2.34 38.84 -19.53
C GLN A 132 -1.70 37.80 -20.45
N THR A 133 -0.60 37.18 -20.01
CA THR A 133 0.06 36.10 -20.75
C THR A 133 -0.93 34.96 -21.05
N SER A 134 -0.78 34.30 -22.19
CA SER A 134 -1.71 33.22 -22.58
C SER A 134 -1.58 31.96 -21.71
N LYS A 135 -0.42 31.72 -21.09
CA LYS A 135 -0.16 30.50 -20.29
C LYS A 135 -0.73 30.52 -18.88
N ASN A 136 -0.68 31.66 -18.19
CA ASN A 136 -1.07 31.76 -16.78
C ASN A 136 -1.72 33.09 -16.42
N LYS A 137 -2.15 33.86 -17.41
CA LYS A 137 -2.78 35.19 -17.24
C LYS A 137 -1.95 36.19 -16.42
N LYS A 138 -0.62 36.05 -16.42
CA LYS A 138 0.28 36.92 -15.66
C LYS A 138 0.38 38.29 -16.32
N THR A 139 0.35 39.36 -15.54
CA THR A 139 0.56 40.74 -16.01
C THR A 139 1.99 41.20 -15.74
N ALA A 140 2.40 42.29 -16.40
CA ALA A 140 3.70 42.92 -16.13
C ALA A 140 3.81 43.37 -14.66
N LEU A 141 2.70 43.85 -14.08
CA LEU A 141 2.64 44.27 -12.68
C LEU A 141 2.87 43.09 -11.73
N ILE A 142 2.26 41.93 -11.98
CA ILE A 142 2.51 40.72 -11.17
C ILE A 142 3.98 40.30 -11.25
N SER A 143 4.58 40.27 -12.45
CA SER A 143 6.00 39.90 -12.60
C SER A 143 6.95 40.86 -11.87
N ALA A 144 6.72 42.17 -11.99
CA ALA A 144 7.52 43.16 -11.27
C ALA A 144 7.34 43.07 -9.76
N ALA A 145 6.10 42.84 -9.31
CA ALA A 145 5.75 42.76 -7.89
C ALA A 145 6.37 41.52 -7.22
N GLU A 146 6.28 40.36 -7.85
CA GLU A 146 6.88 39.10 -7.37
C GLU A 146 8.41 39.19 -7.26
N ARG A 147 9.05 39.91 -8.20
CA ARG A 147 10.51 40.07 -8.29
C ARG A 147 11.06 41.24 -7.47
N GLY A 148 10.21 42.08 -6.89
CA GLY A 148 10.64 43.19 -6.04
C GLY A 148 11.06 44.46 -6.78
N HIS A 149 10.71 44.61 -8.06
CA HIS A 149 11.13 45.74 -8.89
C HIS A 149 10.25 46.97 -8.65
N LEU A 150 10.46 47.65 -7.51
CA LEU A 150 9.62 48.77 -7.06
C LEU A 150 9.44 49.88 -8.10
N GLU A 151 10.52 50.29 -8.77
CA GLU A 151 10.43 51.38 -9.75
C GLU A 151 9.63 50.97 -10.99
N VAL A 152 9.71 49.70 -11.41
CA VAL A 152 8.83 49.16 -12.47
C VAL A 152 7.38 49.14 -12.01
N VAL A 153 7.11 48.70 -10.77
CA VAL A 153 5.76 48.69 -10.18
C VAL A 153 5.16 50.10 -10.20
N LYS A 154 5.89 51.12 -9.75
CA LYS A 154 5.44 52.52 -9.78
C LYS A 154 5.11 52.98 -11.20
N VAL A 155 6.00 52.71 -12.17
CA VAL A 155 5.77 53.06 -13.58
C VAL A 155 4.50 52.40 -14.12
N LEU A 156 4.29 51.11 -13.85
CA LEU A 156 3.11 50.39 -14.32
C LEU A 156 1.82 50.97 -13.72
N LEU A 157 1.80 51.24 -12.41
CA LEU A 157 0.65 51.85 -11.73
C LEU A 157 0.35 53.27 -12.24
N ASP A 158 1.39 54.10 -12.44
CA ASP A 158 1.26 55.45 -13.02
C ASP A 158 0.67 55.42 -14.44
N ARG A 159 0.86 54.30 -15.15
CA ARG A 159 0.35 54.06 -16.51
C ARG A 159 -0.99 53.31 -16.53
N GLY A 160 -1.64 53.17 -15.38
CA GLY A 160 -2.98 52.59 -15.27
C GLY A 160 -3.03 51.07 -15.20
N ALA A 161 -1.96 50.42 -14.72
CA ALA A 161 -2.01 49.00 -14.38
C ALA A 161 -3.07 48.74 -13.31
N ASP A 162 -3.87 47.70 -13.51
CA ASP A 162 -4.87 47.26 -12.54
C ASP A 162 -4.18 46.47 -11.41
N SER A 163 -4.22 47.01 -10.20
CA SER A 163 -3.58 46.44 -9.01
C SER A 163 -4.32 45.22 -8.44
N ASP A 164 -5.57 44.97 -8.85
CA ASP A 164 -6.39 43.83 -8.40
C ASP A 164 -6.51 42.74 -9.49
N LEU A 165 -5.98 42.97 -10.69
CA LEU A 165 -6.00 41.99 -11.77
C LEU A 165 -5.11 40.79 -11.44
N SER A 166 -5.73 39.64 -11.19
CA SER A 166 -5.06 38.41 -10.80
C SER A 166 -4.59 37.56 -11.99
N ARG A 167 -3.60 36.70 -11.72
CA ARG A 167 -3.20 35.63 -12.64
C ARG A 167 -4.09 34.39 -12.46
N GLU A 168 -3.87 33.37 -13.28
CA GLU A 168 -4.45 32.04 -13.06
C GLU A 168 -4.09 31.54 -11.65
N GLY A 169 -5.07 30.99 -10.92
CA GLY A 169 -4.98 30.70 -9.49
C GLY A 169 -5.44 31.83 -8.58
N GLY A 170 -5.86 32.99 -9.13
CA GLY A 170 -6.42 34.10 -8.36
C GLY A 170 -5.40 35.02 -7.68
N ASP A 171 -4.10 34.75 -7.82
CA ASP A 171 -3.06 35.55 -7.16
C ASP A 171 -2.94 36.96 -7.75
N THR A 172 -3.18 37.99 -6.92
CA THR A 172 -3.01 39.41 -7.26
C THR A 172 -1.54 39.84 -7.17
N PRO A 173 -1.15 41.02 -7.72
CA PRO A 173 0.18 41.59 -7.50
C PRO A 173 0.58 41.66 -6.02
N LEU A 174 -0.37 42.01 -5.15
CA LEU A 174 -0.15 42.08 -3.71
C LEU A 174 0.14 40.70 -3.10
N ILE A 175 -0.63 39.67 -3.47
CA ILE A 175 -0.41 38.29 -3.00
C ILE A 175 0.96 37.77 -3.44
N CYS A 176 1.34 38.00 -4.69
CA CYS A 176 2.66 37.61 -5.22
C CYS A 176 3.81 38.34 -4.51
N ALA A 177 3.70 39.66 -4.32
CA ALA A 177 4.71 40.44 -3.58
C ALA A 177 4.83 39.99 -2.12
N ALA A 178 3.70 39.70 -1.47
CA ALA A 178 3.65 39.24 -0.09
C ALA A 178 4.26 37.84 0.07
N THR A 179 3.96 36.92 -0.85
CA THR A 179 4.54 35.56 -0.89
C THR A 179 6.07 35.61 -1.04
N SER A 180 6.57 36.51 -1.88
CA SER A 180 8.00 36.70 -2.12
C SER A 180 8.72 37.60 -1.10
N GLY A 181 8.01 38.13 -0.09
CA GLY A 181 8.63 38.95 0.97
C GLY A 181 9.03 40.36 0.53
N GLN A 182 8.44 40.91 -0.54
CA GLN A 182 8.86 42.17 -1.15
C GLN A 182 8.26 43.39 -0.42
N VAL A 183 8.83 43.73 0.74
CA VAL A 183 8.32 44.75 1.68
C VAL A 183 8.04 46.10 1.01
N GLU A 184 8.98 46.62 0.22
CA GLU A 184 8.83 47.95 -0.40
C GLU A 184 7.72 47.97 -1.46
N VAL A 185 7.60 46.89 -2.24
CA VAL A 185 6.52 46.72 -3.21
C VAL A 185 5.18 46.61 -2.50
N VAL A 186 5.07 45.77 -1.47
CA VAL A 186 3.85 45.65 -0.64
C VAL A 186 3.47 47.02 -0.09
N SER A 187 4.42 47.75 0.51
CA SER A 187 4.21 49.09 1.06
C SER A 187 3.78 50.12 0.01
N ASN A 188 4.19 49.96 -1.24
CA ASN A 188 3.75 50.82 -2.34
C ASN A 188 2.34 50.46 -2.81
N LEU A 189 2.03 49.17 -2.98
CA LEU A 189 0.73 48.68 -3.42
C LEU A 189 -0.39 49.03 -2.42
N VAL A 190 -0.17 48.82 -1.12
CA VAL A 190 -1.18 49.10 -0.07
C VAL A 190 -1.45 50.60 0.15
N LYS A 191 -0.57 51.50 -0.31
CA LYS A 191 -0.85 52.94 -0.35
C LYS A 191 -1.82 53.32 -1.47
N GLY A 192 -1.96 52.46 -2.48
CA GLY A 192 -2.92 52.60 -3.56
C GLY A 192 -4.33 52.13 -3.16
N LYS A 193 -5.23 52.01 -4.14
CA LYS A 193 -6.59 51.51 -3.94
C LYS A 193 -6.69 50.00 -4.18
N VAL A 194 -5.78 49.21 -3.60
CA VAL A 194 -5.77 47.74 -3.74
C VAL A 194 -6.71 47.10 -2.72
N ASN A 195 -7.36 46.00 -3.07
CA ASN A 195 -8.06 45.18 -2.10
C ASN A 195 -7.07 44.34 -1.28
N VAL A 196 -6.70 44.82 -0.08
CA VAL A 196 -5.75 44.13 0.82
C VAL A 196 -6.21 42.72 1.20
N ASN A 197 -7.53 42.47 1.21
CA ASN A 197 -8.14 41.19 1.55
C ASN A 197 -8.60 40.39 0.32
N ALA A 198 -8.06 40.68 -0.87
CA ALA A 198 -8.29 39.85 -2.04
C ALA A 198 -7.84 38.41 -1.77
N GLN A 199 -8.65 37.44 -2.20
CA GLN A 199 -8.38 36.02 -2.05
C GLN A 199 -7.99 35.41 -3.40
N ALA A 200 -6.98 34.56 -3.38
CA ALA A 200 -6.68 33.64 -4.47
C ALA A 200 -7.77 32.57 -4.62
N ASP A 201 -7.70 31.74 -5.65
CA ASP A 201 -8.73 30.72 -5.93
C ASP A 201 -8.83 29.66 -4.82
N ASN A 202 -7.73 29.44 -4.08
CA ASN A 202 -7.70 28.58 -2.89
C ASN A 202 -8.16 29.29 -1.60
N GLY A 203 -8.56 30.57 -1.68
CA GLY A 203 -8.98 31.37 -0.53
C GLY A 203 -7.84 32.11 0.19
N ASP A 204 -6.58 31.92 -0.17
CA ASP A 204 -5.46 32.60 0.49
C ASP A 204 -5.48 34.11 0.25
N THR A 205 -5.26 34.90 1.30
CA THR A 205 -4.93 36.33 1.18
C THR A 205 -3.42 36.56 1.14
N ALA A 206 -3.01 37.79 0.84
CA ALA A 206 -1.61 38.21 0.98
C ALA A 206 -1.08 37.98 2.40
N LEU A 207 -1.94 38.14 3.42
CA LEU A 207 -1.59 37.92 4.82
C LEU A 207 -1.35 36.44 5.13
N ASN A 208 -2.18 35.53 4.60
CA ASN A 208 -1.98 34.07 4.77
C ASN A 208 -0.63 33.64 4.18
N ARG A 209 -0.32 34.05 2.94
CA ARG A 209 0.93 33.72 2.26
C ARG A 209 2.16 34.27 2.98
N ALA A 210 2.14 35.55 3.36
CA ALA A 210 3.24 36.16 4.10
C ALA A 210 3.44 35.48 5.47
N SER A 211 2.35 35.09 6.13
CA SER A 211 2.41 34.41 7.43
C SER A 211 2.96 32.99 7.31
N ASN A 212 2.54 32.23 6.29
CA ASN A 212 3.11 30.91 5.98
C ASN A 212 4.61 30.98 5.66
N LYS A 213 5.07 32.03 4.96
CA LYS A 213 6.49 32.22 4.61
C LYS A 213 7.34 32.90 5.68
N GLY A 214 6.74 33.36 6.78
CA GLY A 214 7.48 33.99 7.88
C GLY A 214 7.94 35.42 7.60
N HIS A 215 7.35 36.10 6.61
CA HIS A 215 7.76 37.45 6.21
C HIS A 215 7.19 38.51 7.17
N TRP A 216 7.75 38.56 8.39
CA TRP A 216 7.25 39.39 9.49
C TRP A 216 7.00 40.87 9.12
N GLU A 217 7.95 41.48 8.42
CA GLU A 217 7.85 42.88 7.97
C GLU A 217 6.67 43.10 7.02
N VAL A 218 6.43 42.17 6.08
CA VAL A 218 5.27 42.20 5.18
C VAL A 218 3.98 42.02 5.98
N VAL A 219 3.92 41.04 6.88
CA VAL A 219 2.75 40.81 7.76
C VAL A 219 2.40 42.08 8.53
N ARG A 220 3.41 42.78 9.08
CA ARG A 220 3.21 44.04 9.82
C ARG A 220 2.66 45.15 8.94
N VAL A 221 3.18 45.31 7.72
CA VAL A 221 2.68 46.30 6.76
C VAL A 221 1.23 45.99 6.36
N LEU A 222 0.90 44.72 6.09
CA LEU A 222 -0.44 44.30 5.72
C LEU A 222 -1.46 44.54 6.85
N ILE A 223 -1.16 44.13 8.08
CA ILE A 223 -2.02 44.38 9.26
C ILE A 223 -2.21 45.89 9.46
N GLY A 224 -1.12 46.68 9.41
CA GLY A 224 -1.18 48.14 9.52
C GLY A 224 -1.99 48.82 8.41
N SER A 225 -2.21 48.12 7.29
CA SER A 225 -3.00 48.57 6.14
C SER A 225 -4.42 48.00 6.11
N GLY A 226 -4.87 47.33 7.18
CA GLY A 226 -6.24 46.82 7.32
C GLY A 226 -6.47 45.40 6.78
N ALA A 227 -5.42 44.57 6.67
CA ALA A 227 -5.60 43.14 6.41
C ALA A 227 -6.37 42.47 7.56
N ASP A 228 -7.38 41.67 7.23
CA ASP A 228 -8.19 40.94 8.19
C ASP A 228 -7.50 39.65 8.61
N VAL A 229 -7.07 39.59 9.88
CA VAL A 229 -6.37 38.46 10.50
C VAL A 229 -7.24 37.20 10.64
N LYS A 230 -8.55 37.28 10.33
CA LYS A 230 -9.51 36.17 10.46
C LYS A 230 -9.79 35.45 9.16
N VAL A 231 -9.37 35.99 8.02
CA VAL A 231 -9.68 35.38 6.71
C VAL A 231 -8.86 34.10 6.54
N ALA A 232 -9.57 32.98 6.45
CA ALA A 232 -9.00 31.68 6.21
C ALA A 232 -9.10 31.29 4.73
N ASP A 233 -8.22 30.39 4.31
CA ASP A 233 -8.30 29.75 3.01
C ASP A 233 -9.45 28.72 2.93
N ALA A 234 -9.56 28.01 1.80
CA ALA A 234 -10.61 27.02 1.57
C ALA A 234 -10.57 25.82 2.53
N ASP A 235 -9.40 25.50 3.08
CA ASP A 235 -9.20 24.43 4.07
C ASP A 235 -9.34 24.94 5.52
N GLY A 236 -9.60 26.24 5.70
CA GLY A 236 -9.77 26.88 7.00
C GLY A 236 -8.45 27.33 7.65
N PHE A 237 -7.34 27.41 6.92
CA PHE A 237 -6.08 27.93 7.43
C PHE A 237 -6.09 29.46 7.51
N ALA A 238 -6.37 29.97 8.72
CA ALA A 238 -6.17 31.38 9.05
C ALA A 238 -4.67 31.72 9.15
N PRO A 239 -4.26 33.00 9.06
CA PRO A 239 -2.85 33.41 9.12
C PRO A 239 -2.11 32.91 10.36
N LEU A 240 -2.79 32.83 11.51
CA LEU A 240 -2.22 32.32 12.76
C LEU A 240 -1.91 30.82 12.67
N ILE A 241 -2.78 30.02 12.03
CA ILE A 241 -2.53 28.59 11.78
C ILE A 241 -1.32 28.43 10.88
N CYS A 242 -1.25 29.19 9.77
CA CYS A 242 -0.11 29.15 8.85
C CYS A 242 1.22 29.46 9.54
N ALA A 243 1.26 30.51 10.36
CA ALA A 243 2.48 30.90 11.08
C ALA A 243 2.88 29.90 12.17
N ALA A 244 1.90 29.35 12.89
CA ALA A 244 2.15 28.37 13.94
C ALA A 244 2.63 27.02 13.38
N ASN A 245 2.05 26.55 12.28
CA ASN A 245 2.47 25.31 11.60
C ASN A 245 3.93 25.38 11.11
N GLU A 246 4.30 26.52 10.52
CA GLU A 246 5.64 26.70 9.93
C GLU A 246 6.70 27.21 10.93
N GLY A 247 6.34 27.45 12.20
CA GLY A 247 7.32 27.80 13.23
C GLY A 247 7.73 29.28 13.28
N HIS A 248 6.93 30.19 12.72
CA HIS A 248 7.28 31.62 12.62
C HIS A 248 6.88 32.41 13.88
N LEU A 249 7.66 32.30 14.94
CA LEU A 249 7.37 32.88 16.27
C LEU A 249 7.02 34.38 16.24
N ASP A 250 7.79 35.20 15.52
CA ASP A 250 7.57 36.65 15.49
C ASP A 250 6.29 37.02 14.74
N VAL A 251 5.92 36.23 13.73
CA VAL A 251 4.65 36.37 13.01
C VAL A 251 3.48 35.98 13.91
N VAL A 252 3.58 34.85 14.62
CA VAL A 252 2.56 34.42 15.60
C VAL A 252 2.34 35.52 16.65
N ARG A 253 3.41 36.07 17.23
CA ARG A 253 3.33 37.15 18.21
C ARG A 253 2.58 38.37 17.65
N LEU A 254 2.96 38.80 16.46
CA LEU A 254 2.35 39.94 15.80
C LEU A 254 0.85 39.72 15.51
N LEU A 255 0.46 38.51 15.11
CA LEU A 255 -0.95 38.17 14.85
C LEU A 255 -1.78 38.14 16.13
N ILE A 256 -1.23 37.63 17.23
CA ILE A 256 -1.89 37.66 18.56
C ILE A 256 -2.05 39.11 19.04
N GLU A 257 -1.03 39.95 18.89
CA GLU A 257 -1.10 41.38 19.20
C GLU A 257 -2.19 42.09 18.38
N ALA A 258 -2.35 41.67 17.11
CA ALA A 258 -3.41 42.11 16.20
C ALA A 258 -4.79 41.46 16.46
N LYS A 259 -4.97 40.76 17.59
CA LYS A 259 -6.24 40.15 18.01
C LYS A 259 -6.76 39.05 17.07
N ALA A 260 -5.84 38.28 16.45
CA ALA A 260 -6.21 37.00 15.86
C ALA A 260 -6.83 36.08 16.92
N ASP A 261 -7.81 35.27 16.51
CA ASP A 261 -8.42 34.26 17.39
C ASP A 261 -7.40 33.14 17.64
N VAL A 262 -6.99 32.98 18.90
CA VAL A 262 -5.97 32.00 19.31
C VAL A 262 -6.46 30.55 19.17
N ASP A 263 -7.77 30.35 19.20
CA ASP A 263 -8.44 29.04 19.09
C ASP A 263 -9.15 28.86 17.75
N VAL A 264 -8.72 29.61 16.73
CA VAL A 264 -9.18 29.43 15.35
C VAL A 264 -8.92 27.98 14.91
N VAL A 265 -9.83 27.43 14.12
CA VAL A 265 -9.78 26.04 13.66
C VAL A 265 -9.87 25.96 12.15
N ASN A 266 -9.17 24.99 11.57
CA ASN A 266 -9.34 24.62 10.17
C ASN A 266 -10.53 23.64 9.96
N ALA A 267 -10.72 23.15 8.74
CA ALA A 267 -11.80 22.21 8.39
C ALA A 267 -11.76 20.87 9.18
N GLU A 268 -10.59 20.53 9.74
CA GLU A 268 -10.34 19.32 10.56
C GLU A 268 -10.32 19.63 12.06
N GLN A 269 -10.83 20.80 12.46
CA GLN A 269 -10.88 21.26 13.86
C GLN A 269 -9.49 21.42 14.50
N VAL A 270 -8.42 21.51 13.70
CA VAL A 270 -7.04 21.64 14.18
C VAL A 270 -6.74 23.11 14.50
N THR A 271 -6.21 23.37 15.70
CA THR A 271 -5.86 24.72 16.19
C THR A 271 -4.40 25.08 15.91
N PRO A 272 -4.00 26.37 15.99
CA PRO A 272 -2.59 26.77 15.94
C PRO A 272 -1.73 26.04 16.99
N LEU A 273 -2.29 25.82 18.20
CA LEU A 273 -1.58 25.14 19.29
C LEU A 273 -1.30 23.67 18.95
N MET A 274 -2.22 22.96 18.30
CA MET A 274 -2.02 21.57 17.85
C MET A 274 -0.89 21.47 16.83
N PHE A 275 -0.90 22.30 15.79
CA PHE A 275 0.18 22.31 14.80
C PHE A 275 1.55 22.63 15.42
N ALA A 276 1.60 23.66 16.27
CA ALA A 276 2.84 24.01 16.97
C ALA A 276 3.32 22.87 17.88
N ALA A 277 2.41 22.16 18.55
CA ALA A 277 2.75 21.04 19.41
C ALA A 277 3.22 19.81 18.64
N GLU A 278 2.56 19.47 17.53
CA GLU A 278 2.93 18.37 16.64
C GLU A 278 4.31 18.56 16.02
N LYS A 279 4.66 19.80 15.64
CA LYS A 279 5.96 20.14 15.03
C LYS A 279 7.06 20.46 16.03
N GLY A 280 6.75 20.48 17.33
CA GLY A 280 7.74 20.73 18.38
C GLY A 280 8.16 22.20 18.54
N HIS A 281 7.35 23.15 18.08
CA HIS A 281 7.64 24.59 18.16
C HIS A 281 7.40 25.14 19.57
N GLU A 282 8.26 24.77 20.51
CA GLU A 282 8.14 25.06 21.95
C GLU A 282 7.81 26.52 22.27
N GLN A 283 8.53 27.48 21.67
CA GLN A 283 8.32 28.89 21.96
C GLN A 283 6.97 29.41 21.47
N ILE A 284 6.41 28.82 20.41
CA ILE A 284 5.08 29.14 19.90
C ILE A 284 4.02 28.53 20.81
N VAL A 285 4.20 27.26 21.22
CA VAL A 285 3.32 26.58 22.18
C VAL A 285 3.22 27.41 23.46
N LYS A 286 4.37 27.81 24.03
CA LYS A 286 4.42 28.65 25.22
C LYS A 286 3.67 29.97 25.04
N LEU A 287 3.90 30.66 23.92
CA LEU A 287 3.22 31.92 23.62
C LEU A 287 1.70 31.76 23.49
N LEU A 288 1.22 30.69 22.84
CA LEU A 288 -0.20 30.41 22.68
C LEU A 288 -0.88 30.06 24.02
N VAL A 289 -0.21 29.26 24.87
CA VAL A 289 -0.68 28.96 26.23
C VAL A 289 -0.74 30.22 27.10
N GLU A 290 0.29 31.08 27.04
CA GLU A 290 0.29 32.40 27.71
C GLU A 290 -0.85 33.29 27.22
N ALA A 291 -1.19 33.20 25.93
CA ALA A 291 -2.31 33.88 25.30
C ALA A 291 -3.69 33.23 25.56
N LYS A 292 -3.76 32.24 26.46
CA LYS A 292 -5.00 31.55 26.88
C LYS A 292 -5.69 30.72 25.79
N ALA A 293 -4.91 30.12 24.89
CA ALA A 293 -5.43 29.07 24.00
C ALA A 293 -5.99 27.88 24.81
N ASP A 294 -7.07 27.26 24.32
CA ASP A 294 -7.67 26.07 24.89
C ASP A 294 -6.77 24.85 24.65
N VAL A 295 -6.05 24.45 25.69
CA VAL A 295 -5.04 23.37 25.66
C VAL A 295 -5.64 21.98 25.42
N ASP A 296 -6.93 21.79 25.73
CA ASP A 296 -7.64 20.51 25.66
C ASP A 296 -8.61 20.42 24.49
N ARG A 297 -8.60 21.43 23.60
CA ARG A 297 -9.37 21.37 22.37
C ARG A 297 -9.01 20.12 21.58
N ARG A 298 -9.99 19.57 20.87
CA ARG A 298 -9.86 18.32 20.13
C ARG A 298 -10.07 18.54 18.63
N ALA A 299 -9.19 17.97 17.83
CA ALA A 299 -9.36 17.84 16.40
C ALA A 299 -10.50 16.86 16.08
N LYS A 300 -10.86 16.73 14.80
CA LYS A 300 -11.96 15.88 14.34
C LYS A 300 -11.74 14.39 14.63
N ASP A 301 -10.48 13.96 14.62
CA ASP A 301 -10.01 12.64 15.02
C ASP A 301 -9.82 12.49 16.54
N GLY A 302 -10.26 13.48 17.32
CA GLY A 302 -10.17 13.49 18.78
C GLY A 302 -8.79 13.82 19.34
N ALA A 303 -7.76 14.09 18.52
CA ALA A 303 -6.42 14.43 19.00
C ALA A 303 -6.38 15.78 19.72
N THR A 304 -5.58 15.85 20.79
CA THR A 304 -5.21 17.10 21.51
C THR A 304 -3.77 17.49 21.20
N SER A 305 -3.39 18.73 21.50
CA SER A 305 -1.99 19.17 21.43
C SER A 305 -1.05 18.27 22.25
N LEU A 306 -1.51 17.77 23.41
CA LEU A 306 -0.73 16.89 24.26
C LEU A 306 -0.52 15.51 23.60
N THR A 307 -1.55 14.93 22.99
CA THR A 307 -1.41 13.65 22.26
C THR A 307 -0.43 13.77 21.08
N GLY A 308 -0.48 14.86 20.31
CA GLY A 308 0.45 15.11 19.21
C GLY A 308 1.90 15.26 19.70
N ALA A 309 2.12 16.09 20.72
CA ALA A 309 3.45 16.29 21.29
C ALA A 309 4.05 14.99 21.87
N ALA A 310 3.22 14.17 22.53
CA ALA A 310 3.65 12.88 23.07
C ALA A 310 3.97 11.87 21.97
N PHE A 311 3.19 11.83 20.88
CA PHE A 311 3.41 10.95 19.74
C PHE A 311 4.70 11.28 18.97
N PHE A 312 5.01 12.57 18.80
CA PHE A 312 6.23 13.01 18.09
C PHE A 312 7.45 13.20 19.01
N GLY A 313 7.33 12.96 20.31
CA GLY A 313 8.46 12.93 21.24
C GLY A 313 8.96 14.31 21.69
N HIS A 314 8.12 15.33 21.64
CA HIS A 314 8.49 16.71 21.99
C HIS A 314 8.35 16.98 23.49
N PHE A 315 9.31 16.53 24.28
CA PHE A 315 9.27 16.60 25.76
C PHE A 315 9.02 18.02 26.31
N GLU A 316 9.71 19.04 25.79
CA GLU A 316 9.57 20.42 26.26
C GLU A 316 8.16 20.99 25.97
N VAL A 317 7.56 20.57 24.86
CA VAL A 317 6.16 20.89 24.51
C VAL A 317 5.20 20.17 25.45
N VAL A 318 5.40 18.87 25.68
CA VAL A 318 4.59 18.09 26.64
C VAL A 318 4.61 18.76 28.01
N ARG A 319 5.79 19.13 28.51
CA ARG A 319 5.95 19.83 29.79
C ARG A 319 5.15 21.12 29.81
N THR A 320 5.32 21.96 28.79
CA THR A 320 4.63 23.25 28.68
C THR A 320 3.11 23.10 28.64
N LEU A 321 2.58 22.09 27.95
CA LEU A 321 1.13 21.84 27.86
C LEU A 321 0.56 21.36 29.19
N VAL A 322 1.22 20.41 29.86
CA VAL A 322 0.76 19.90 31.18
C VAL A 322 0.85 20.97 32.25
N GLU A 323 1.95 21.75 32.30
CA GLU A 323 2.07 22.92 33.19
C GLU A 323 1.04 24.02 32.84
N GLY A 324 0.62 24.07 31.57
CA GLY A 324 -0.47 24.91 31.06
C GLY A 324 -1.88 24.42 31.42
N GLY A 325 -2.00 23.25 32.06
CA GLY A 325 -3.26 22.69 32.54
C GLY A 325 -3.91 21.66 31.62
N ALA A 326 -3.19 21.08 30.65
CA ALA A 326 -3.73 20.04 29.78
C ALA A 326 -4.12 18.77 30.55
N GLU A 327 -5.29 18.22 30.26
CA GLU A 327 -5.80 16.97 30.83
C GLU A 327 -4.98 15.78 30.27
N VAL A 328 -4.18 15.17 31.16
CA VAL A 328 -3.16 14.17 30.82
C VAL A 328 -3.73 12.89 30.18
N ASN A 329 -5.03 12.62 30.38
CA ASN A 329 -5.68 11.36 30.04
C ASN A 329 -6.61 11.44 28.82
N LEU A 330 -6.72 12.58 28.13
CA LEU A 330 -7.59 12.70 26.95
C LEU A 330 -7.06 11.84 25.78
N PRO A 331 -7.80 10.83 25.31
CA PRO A 331 -7.36 10.00 24.20
C PRO A 331 -7.72 10.61 22.83
N HIS A 332 -7.05 10.19 21.75
CA HIS A 332 -7.57 10.41 20.39
C HIS A 332 -8.68 9.38 20.03
N ALA A 333 -9.22 9.42 18.81
CA ALA A 333 -10.37 8.61 18.39
C ALA A 333 -10.19 7.10 18.56
N ASP A 334 -8.98 6.55 18.37
CA ASP A 334 -8.73 5.11 18.55
C ASP A 334 -8.44 4.74 20.01
N GLY A 335 -8.61 5.69 20.94
CA GLY A 335 -8.46 5.46 22.37
C GLY A 335 -7.03 5.55 22.90
N PHE A 336 -6.01 5.89 22.08
CA PHE A 336 -4.67 6.08 22.64
C PHE A 336 -4.59 7.38 23.44
N THR A 337 -4.08 7.26 24.66
CA THR A 337 -3.74 8.39 25.53
C THR A 337 -2.33 8.91 25.22
N PRO A 338 -1.96 10.13 25.68
CA PRO A 338 -0.59 10.63 25.56
C PRO A 338 0.46 9.65 26.11
N LEU A 339 0.14 8.95 27.21
CA LEU A 339 1.01 7.93 27.79
C LEU A 339 1.24 6.76 26.83
N MET A 340 0.21 6.27 26.13
CA MET A 340 0.35 5.19 25.16
C MET A 340 1.18 5.62 23.95
N CYS A 341 0.97 6.84 23.43
CA CYS A 341 1.76 7.40 22.34
C CYS A 341 3.25 7.45 22.72
N ALA A 342 3.57 7.96 23.91
CA ALA A 342 4.95 8.03 24.39
C ALA A 342 5.55 6.63 24.65
N ALA A 343 4.74 5.70 25.16
CA ALA A 343 5.17 4.33 25.45
C ALA A 343 5.46 3.52 24.18
N GLN A 344 4.65 3.69 23.13
CA GLN A 344 4.83 3.03 21.83
C GLN A 344 6.19 3.35 21.19
N TRP A 345 6.65 4.59 21.33
CA TRP A 345 7.92 5.06 20.74
C TRP A 345 9.09 5.07 21.73
N GLY A 346 8.89 4.62 22.97
CA GLY A 346 9.98 4.48 23.93
C GLY A 346 10.47 5.80 24.53
N TYR A 347 9.66 6.86 24.52
CA TYR A 347 10.05 8.18 25.02
C TYR A 347 10.03 8.23 26.56
N LEU A 348 11.03 7.62 27.18
CA LEU A 348 11.13 7.43 28.63
C LEU A 348 10.92 8.72 29.45
N ALA A 349 11.50 9.84 29.02
CA ALA A 349 11.34 11.12 29.71
C ALA A 349 9.88 11.62 29.71
N ILE A 350 9.18 11.45 28.59
CA ILE A 350 7.76 11.81 28.47
C ILE A 350 6.91 10.86 29.31
N VAL A 351 7.14 9.55 29.21
CA VAL A 351 6.43 8.55 30.03
C VAL A 351 6.58 8.86 31.52
N ALA A 352 7.80 9.09 32.00
CA ALA A 352 8.07 9.45 33.40
C ALA A 352 7.33 10.71 33.83
N PHE A 353 7.37 11.74 32.98
CA PHE A 353 6.72 13.02 33.29
C PHE A 353 5.20 12.90 33.31
N LEU A 354 4.58 12.18 32.37
CA LEU A 354 3.14 11.94 32.35
C LEU A 354 2.68 11.12 33.57
N LEU A 355 3.43 10.08 33.96
CA LEU A 355 3.13 9.27 35.16
C LEU A 355 3.23 10.10 36.45
N GLN A 356 4.20 11.01 36.54
CA GLN A 356 4.30 11.96 37.66
C GLN A 356 3.09 12.91 37.77
N HIS A 357 2.36 13.11 36.68
CA HIS A 357 1.16 13.94 36.60
C HIS A 357 -0.11 13.09 36.47
N GLU A 358 -0.14 11.94 37.12
CA GLU A 358 -1.34 11.10 37.28
C GLU A 358 -1.93 10.56 35.96
N ALA A 359 -1.08 10.30 34.96
CA ALA A 359 -1.48 9.55 33.79
C ALA A 359 -2.01 8.15 34.19
N ALA A 360 -3.19 7.80 33.71
CA ALA A 360 -3.85 6.54 33.98
C ALA A 360 -3.13 5.39 33.25
N VAL A 361 -2.30 4.67 34.00
CA VAL A 361 -1.36 3.66 33.47
C VAL A 361 -2.04 2.47 32.77
N ASN A 362 -3.27 2.11 33.20
CA ASN A 362 -3.99 0.92 32.73
C ASN A 362 -5.15 1.23 31.76
N CYS A 363 -5.21 2.44 31.19
CA CYS A 363 -6.17 2.76 30.14
C CYS A 363 -6.05 1.76 28.97
N GLN A 364 -7.16 1.54 28.27
CA GLN A 364 -7.24 0.64 27.13
C GLN A 364 -7.70 1.42 25.88
N ALA A 365 -6.98 1.25 24.77
CA ALA A 365 -7.35 1.76 23.47
C ALA A 365 -8.46 0.91 22.83
N VAL A 366 -9.08 1.40 21.75
CA VAL A 366 -10.13 0.69 21.01
C VAL A 366 -9.63 -0.66 20.49
N ASN A 367 -8.34 -0.74 20.13
CA ASN A 367 -7.72 -1.97 19.68
C ASN A 367 -7.29 -2.93 20.82
N GLY A 368 -7.74 -2.69 22.05
CA GLY A 368 -7.38 -3.49 23.21
C GLY A 368 -5.99 -3.20 23.81
N SER A 369 -5.18 -2.35 23.17
CA SER A 369 -3.81 -2.04 23.61
C SER A 369 -3.77 -1.15 24.85
N ARG A 370 -2.68 -1.26 25.62
CA ARG A 370 -2.36 -0.44 26.79
C ARG A 370 -0.93 0.08 26.69
N ALA A 371 -0.56 1.07 27.50
CA ALA A 371 0.80 1.60 27.52
C ALA A 371 1.85 0.48 27.74
N LEU A 372 1.54 -0.49 28.62
CA LEU A 372 2.42 -1.62 28.90
C LEU A 372 2.61 -2.54 27.69
N THR A 373 1.52 -2.90 26.99
CA THR A 373 1.58 -3.84 25.87
C THR A 373 2.25 -3.24 24.64
N VAL A 374 2.01 -1.96 24.34
CA VAL A 374 2.69 -1.29 23.21
C VAL A 374 4.18 -1.10 23.49
N ALA A 375 4.58 -0.79 24.73
CA ALA A 375 5.99 -0.70 25.10
C ALA A 375 6.69 -2.08 25.02
N ALA A 376 6.00 -3.13 25.46
CA ALA A 376 6.53 -4.49 25.46
C ALA A 376 6.75 -5.04 24.04
N GLY A 377 5.75 -4.97 23.16
CA GLY A 377 5.89 -5.43 21.77
C GLY A 377 7.00 -4.69 21.01
N ASN A 378 7.15 -3.39 21.26
CA ASN A 378 8.21 -2.59 20.64
C ASN A 378 9.59 -2.74 21.32
N GLY A 379 9.70 -3.49 22.43
CA GLY A 379 10.98 -3.78 23.08
C GLY A 379 11.53 -2.66 23.96
N HIS A 380 10.70 -1.73 24.43
CA HIS A 380 11.14 -0.58 25.23
C HIS A 380 11.29 -0.95 26.71
N PHE A 381 12.33 -1.73 27.05
CA PHE A 381 12.55 -2.30 28.38
C PHE A 381 12.46 -1.28 29.53
N ASP A 382 13.12 -0.12 29.41
CA ASP A 382 13.11 0.90 30.46
C ASP A 382 11.73 1.53 30.66
N VAL A 383 10.94 1.67 29.59
CA VAL A 383 9.56 2.15 29.66
C VAL A 383 8.66 1.10 30.31
N VAL A 384 8.81 -0.18 29.94
CA VAL A 384 8.06 -1.27 30.56
C VAL A 384 8.34 -1.33 32.07
N ARG A 385 9.62 -1.27 32.48
CA ARG A 385 10.00 -1.24 33.89
C ARG A 385 9.35 -0.09 34.62
N LEU A 386 9.41 1.12 34.05
CA LEU A 386 8.84 2.31 34.67
C LEU A 386 7.31 2.22 34.81
N LEU A 387 6.62 1.67 33.79
CA LEU A 387 5.17 1.47 33.83
C LEU A 387 4.78 0.48 34.94
N LEU A 388 5.50 -0.64 35.09
CA LEU A 388 5.28 -1.61 36.16
C LEU A 388 5.52 -1.00 37.55
N GLU A 389 6.58 -0.22 37.71
CA GLU A 389 6.89 0.52 38.95
C GLU A 389 5.77 1.52 39.32
N HIS A 390 5.00 2.00 38.34
CA HIS A 390 3.85 2.89 38.52
C HIS A 390 2.50 2.16 38.49
N GLY A 391 2.49 0.84 38.67
CA GLY A 391 1.27 0.05 38.85
C GLY A 391 0.56 -0.38 37.56
N ALA A 392 1.29 -0.44 36.44
CA ALA A 392 0.80 -1.17 35.27
C ALA A 392 0.56 -2.64 35.64
N ASP A 393 -0.62 -3.16 35.32
CA ASP A 393 -0.97 -4.55 35.60
C ASP A 393 -0.46 -5.44 34.44
N PRO A 394 0.48 -6.37 34.71
CA PRO A 394 1.07 -7.23 33.68
C PRO A 394 0.13 -8.34 33.18
N ASP A 395 -1.08 -8.46 33.74
CA ASP A 395 -2.07 -9.49 33.35
C ASP A 395 -3.27 -8.92 32.58
N LEU A 396 -3.37 -7.60 32.43
CA LEU A 396 -4.47 -6.99 31.67
C LEU A 396 -4.34 -7.27 30.17
N ALA A 397 -5.05 -8.31 29.73
CA ALA A 397 -5.07 -8.79 28.35
C ALA A 397 -5.80 -7.85 27.37
N GLY A 398 -5.36 -7.89 26.11
CA GLY A 398 -5.92 -7.14 24.98
C GLY A 398 -7.01 -7.92 24.25
N PHE A 399 -7.04 -7.80 22.92
CA PHE A 399 -7.85 -8.70 22.11
C PHE A 399 -7.33 -10.14 22.17
N ASN A 400 -8.22 -11.10 21.89
CA ASN A 400 -7.99 -12.53 22.05
C ASN A 400 -7.65 -13.00 23.47
N ASP A 401 -7.85 -12.18 24.51
CA ASP A 401 -7.24 -12.40 25.83
C ASP A 401 -5.69 -12.56 25.75
N CYS A 402 -5.07 -11.93 24.75
CA CYS A 402 -3.62 -11.89 24.62
C CYS A 402 -2.98 -11.04 25.74
N SER A 403 -2.28 -11.70 26.65
CA SER A 403 -1.58 -11.09 27.79
C SER A 403 -0.33 -10.31 27.36
N PRO A 404 0.14 -9.33 28.16
CA PRO A 404 1.43 -8.68 27.94
C PRO A 404 2.60 -9.65 27.77
N THR A 405 2.60 -10.77 28.51
CA THR A 405 3.62 -11.82 28.40
C THR A 405 3.60 -12.49 27.02
N LEU A 406 2.42 -12.83 26.48
CA LEU A 406 2.28 -13.41 25.14
C LEU A 406 2.85 -12.47 24.07
N ILE A 407 2.51 -11.18 24.14
CA ILE A 407 3.03 -10.15 23.21
C ILE A 407 4.56 -10.04 23.28
N ALA A 408 5.13 -10.07 24.49
CA ALA A 408 6.58 -10.03 24.67
C ALA A 408 7.27 -11.30 24.12
N VAL A 409 6.63 -12.47 24.21
CA VAL A 409 7.13 -13.71 23.61
C VAL A 409 7.09 -13.65 22.09
N ASP A 410 5.94 -13.30 21.50
CA ASP A 410 5.77 -13.15 20.04
C ASP A 410 6.84 -12.22 19.44
N SER A 411 7.11 -11.09 20.12
CA SER A 411 8.14 -10.13 19.73
C SER A 411 9.58 -10.51 20.11
N GLY A 412 9.81 -11.69 20.70
CA GLY A 412 11.13 -12.21 21.08
C GLY A 412 11.86 -11.42 22.17
N ARG A 413 11.12 -10.81 23.11
CA ARG A 413 11.64 -9.92 24.17
C ARG A 413 11.87 -10.68 25.49
N ALA A 414 12.86 -11.55 25.50
CA ALA A 414 13.16 -12.42 26.66
C ALA A 414 13.43 -11.66 27.97
N ASP A 415 14.09 -10.50 27.89
CA ASP A 415 14.35 -9.61 29.02
C ASP A 415 13.06 -9.00 29.60
N ILE A 416 12.12 -8.60 28.73
CA ILE A 416 10.81 -8.09 29.11
C ILE A 416 9.93 -9.21 29.69
N VAL A 417 9.96 -10.43 29.11
CA VAL A 417 9.28 -11.60 29.68
C VAL A 417 9.76 -11.84 31.11
N LYS A 418 11.08 -11.84 31.34
CA LYS A 418 11.63 -11.96 32.69
C LYS A 418 11.13 -10.84 33.61
N LEU A 419 11.14 -9.61 33.13
CA LEU A 419 10.69 -8.45 33.90
C LEU A 419 9.22 -8.58 34.31
N PHE A 420 8.34 -9.07 33.44
CA PHE A 420 6.95 -9.36 33.78
C PHE A 420 6.80 -10.42 34.86
N LEU A 421 7.57 -11.52 34.76
CA LEU A 421 7.56 -12.57 35.78
C LEU A 421 8.09 -12.07 37.13
N ASP A 422 9.15 -11.25 37.12
CA ASP A 422 9.66 -10.58 38.33
C ASP A 422 8.59 -9.67 38.98
N HIS A 423 7.63 -9.18 38.19
CA HIS A 423 6.47 -8.39 38.62
C HIS A 423 5.18 -9.22 38.77
N LYS A 424 5.32 -10.56 38.92
CA LYS A 424 4.23 -11.50 39.21
C LYS A 424 3.16 -11.63 38.11
N ALA A 425 3.52 -11.42 36.85
CA ALA A 425 2.65 -11.79 35.73
C ALA A 425 2.26 -13.27 35.78
N SER A 426 1.03 -13.58 35.41
CA SER A 426 0.50 -14.93 35.29
C SER A 426 1.24 -15.69 34.19
N ILE A 427 2.16 -16.55 34.62
CA ILE A 427 3.06 -17.31 33.75
C ILE A 427 2.34 -18.26 32.78
N ASP A 428 1.21 -18.81 33.21
CA ASP A 428 0.42 -19.81 32.50
C ASP A 428 -0.94 -19.24 32.04
N ALA A 429 -1.06 -17.90 31.89
CA ALA A 429 -2.26 -17.31 31.31
C ALA A 429 -2.48 -17.84 29.88
N GLN A 430 -3.71 -18.24 29.59
CA GLN A 430 -4.14 -18.71 28.28
C GLN A 430 -4.92 -17.61 27.56
N ASP A 431 -4.71 -17.49 26.27
CA ASP A 431 -5.56 -16.69 25.39
C ASP A 431 -6.85 -17.45 25.02
N ASN A 432 -7.67 -16.90 24.12
CA ASN A 432 -8.92 -17.55 23.71
C ASN A 432 -8.74 -18.90 22.98
N ASP A 433 -7.58 -19.12 22.36
CA ASP A 433 -7.25 -20.38 21.69
C ASP A 433 -6.68 -21.41 22.69
N GLY A 434 -6.48 -21.00 23.94
CA GLY A 434 -5.91 -21.80 25.00
C GLY A 434 -4.38 -21.79 24.99
N ASP A 435 -3.75 -20.93 24.19
CA ASP A 435 -2.30 -20.90 24.05
C ASP A 435 -1.67 -20.11 25.20
N THR A 436 -0.62 -20.69 25.78
CA THR A 436 0.20 -20.08 26.83
C THR A 436 1.45 -19.46 26.23
N ALA A 437 2.19 -18.70 27.03
CA ALA A 437 3.50 -18.18 26.64
C ALA A 437 4.48 -19.28 26.16
N LEU A 438 4.35 -20.53 26.64
CA LEU A 438 5.15 -21.66 26.13
C LEU A 438 4.66 -22.18 24.76
N HIS A 439 3.36 -22.09 24.46
CA HIS A 439 2.83 -22.40 23.13
C HIS A 439 3.38 -21.39 22.11
N GLU A 440 3.32 -20.10 22.44
CA GLU A 440 3.90 -19.03 21.60
C GLU A 440 5.41 -19.20 21.40
N CYS A 441 6.15 -19.62 22.43
CA CYS A 441 7.56 -19.96 22.26
C CYS A 441 7.78 -21.07 21.23
N ALA A 442 6.85 -22.02 21.11
CA ALA A 442 6.91 -23.11 20.13
C ALA A 442 6.57 -22.64 18.71
N TYR A 443 5.57 -21.77 18.54
CA TYR A 443 5.24 -21.16 17.26
C TYR A 443 6.40 -20.32 16.71
N GLU A 444 6.89 -19.39 17.52
CA GLU A 444 7.89 -18.39 17.11
C GLU A 444 9.35 -18.83 17.35
N ASN A 445 9.57 -20.04 17.88
CA ASN A 445 10.89 -20.60 18.21
C ASN A 445 11.72 -19.74 19.18
N GLN A 446 11.06 -19.21 20.22
CA GLN A 446 11.67 -18.30 21.19
C GLN A 446 12.33 -19.06 22.34
N LEU A 447 13.48 -19.69 22.05
CA LEU A 447 14.21 -20.53 23.00
C LEU A 447 14.55 -19.82 24.32
N ASP A 448 15.00 -18.56 24.26
CA ASP A 448 15.38 -17.81 25.46
C ASP A 448 14.16 -17.47 26.33
N CYS A 449 13.03 -17.11 25.71
CA CYS A 449 11.76 -16.92 26.41
C CYS A 449 11.31 -18.23 27.08
N ALA A 450 11.38 -19.36 26.35
CA ALA A 450 11.03 -20.68 26.90
C ALA A 450 11.91 -21.05 28.10
N ARG A 451 13.23 -20.82 28.04
CA ARG A 451 14.14 -21.05 29.17
C ARG A 451 13.74 -20.23 30.39
N ILE A 452 13.41 -18.95 30.19
CA ILE A 452 12.99 -18.07 31.27
C ILE A 452 11.66 -18.54 31.87
N LEU A 453 10.66 -18.83 31.07
CA LEU A 453 9.37 -19.33 31.51
C LEU A 453 9.51 -20.64 32.32
N LEU A 454 10.23 -21.63 31.79
CA LEU A 454 10.44 -22.91 32.49
C LEU A 454 11.23 -22.72 33.79
N ALA A 455 12.23 -21.84 33.81
CA ALA A 455 12.99 -21.53 35.03
C ALA A 455 12.12 -20.85 36.11
N HIS A 456 11.05 -20.16 35.72
CA HIS A 456 10.06 -19.57 36.63
C HIS A 456 8.89 -20.51 36.95
N GLY A 457 8.93 -21.75 36.46
CA GLY A 457 7.96 -22.80 36.81
C GLY A 457 6.75 -22.89 35.90
N ALA A 458 6.83 -22.40 34.65
CA ALA A 458 5.77 -22.57 33.65
C ALA A 458 5.42 -24.05 33.45
N ILE A 459 4.14 -24.36 33.29
CA ILE A 459 3.67 -25.74 33.15
C ILE A 459 3.88 -26.21 31.70
N SER A 460 4.80 -27.15 31.50
CA SER A 460 5.18 -27.66 30.17
C SER A 460 4.10 -28.51 29.48
N ASN A 461 3.10 -28.99 30.22
CA ASN A 461 2.07 -29.93 29.75
C ASN A 461 0.68 -29.30 29.59
N MET A 462 0.57 -27.97 29.72
CA MET A 462 -0.70 -27.29 29.44
C MET A 462 -1.10 -27.56 27.99
N SER A 463 -2.37 -27.89 27.76
CA SER A 463 -2.91 -28.06 26.42
C SER A 463 -3.80 -26.87 26.04
N ASN A 464 -3.70 -26.43 24.80
CA ASN A 464 -4.64 -25.45 24.23
C ASN A 464 -6.01 -26.10 23.93
N VAL A 465 -6.95 -25.33 23.35
CA VAL A 465 -8.32 -25.81 23.07
C VAL A 465 -8.33 -27.01 22.11
N ALA A 466 -7.34 -27.13 21.23
CA ALA A 466 -7.17 -28.26 20.31
C ALA A 466 -6.45 -29.47 20.95
N GLY A 467 -6.08 -29.40 22.23
CA GLY A 467 -5.37 -30.46 22.94
C GLY A 467 -3.86 -30.47 22.68
N PHE A 468 -3.31 -29.49 21.96
CA PHE A 468 -1.89 -29.42 21.68
C PHE A 468 -1.13 -28.92 22.90
N THR A 469 -0.02 -29.58 23.24
CA THR A 469 0.95 -29.09 24.23
C THR A 469 2.09 -28.34 23.52
N PRO A 470 2.89 -27.52 24.24
CA PRO A 470 4.08 -26.88 23.68
C PRO A 470 5.06 -27.88 23.04
N LEU A 471 5.17 -29.10 23.60
CA LEU A 471 6.02 -30.17 23.06
C LEU A 471 5.51 -30.64 21.70
N MET A 472 4.19 -30.82 21.54
CA MET A 472 3.58 -31.24 20.28
C MET A 472 3.75 -30.19 19.18
N ILE A 473 3.52 -28.91 19.49
CA ILE A 473 3.74 -27.81 18.53
C ILE A 473 5.21 -27.76 18.13
N SER A 474 6.13 -27.83 19.11
CA SER A 474 7.57 -27.85 18.85
C SER A 474 7.97 -29.03 17.96
N ALA A 475 7.37 -30.20 18.18
CA ALA A 475 7.63 -31.40 17.39
C ALA A 475 7.07 -31.30 15.96
N GLN A 476 5.86 -30.74 15.81
CA GLN A 476 5.21 -30.52 14.52
C GLN A 476 5.88 -29.42 13.67
N LEU A 477 6.56 -28.46 14.31
CA LEU A 477 7.26 -27.37 13.61
C LEU A 477 8.78 -27.58 13.51
N GLY A 478 9.28 -28.74 13.94
CA GLY A 478 10.69 -29.13 13.79
C GLY A 478 11.65 -28.38 14.73
N LYS A 479 11.19 -27.93 15.90
CA LYS A 479 11.99 -27.15 16.86
C LYS A 479 12.77 -28.07 17.81
N ALA A 480 13.78 -28.76 17.29
CA ALA A 480 14.52 -29.80 18.03
C ALA A 480 15.09 -29.32 19.38
N ASP A 481 15.73 -28.15 19.42
CA ASP A 481 16.27 -27.58 20.67
C ASP A 481 15.18 -27.30 21.72
N LEU A 482 14.00 -26.85 21.27
CA LEU A 482 12.88 -26.56 22.16
C LEU A 482 12.20 -27.86 22.63
N VAL A 483 12.11 -28.87 21.78
CA VAL A 483 11.67 -30.23 22.15
C VAL A 483 12.55 -30.77 23.28
N VAL A 484 13.87 -30.74 23.12
CA VAL A 484 14.80 -31.19 24.17
C VAL A 484 14.63 -30.37 25.44
N LEU A 485 14.56 -29.03 25.32
CA LEU A 485 14.37 -28.15 26.47
C LEU A 485 13.08 -28.46 27.24
N LEU A 486 11.97 -28.68 26.54
CA LEU A 486 10.67 -29.00 27.16
C LEU A 486 10.71 -30.35 27.87
N ILE A 487 11.31 -31.39 27.25
CA ILE A 487 11.44 -32.72 27.84
C ILE A 487 12.33 -32.67 29.09
N ASP A 488 13.46 -31.97 29.04
CA ASP A 488 14.34 -31.76 30.19
C ASP A 488 13.61 -31.06 31.35
N ASN A 489 12.55 -30.30 31.04
CA ASN A 489 11.67 -29.64 32.00
C ASN A 489 10.33 -30.38 32.22
N LYS A 490 10.34 -31.72 32.08
CA LYS A 490 9.23 -32.64 32.41
C LYS A 490 8.03 -32.57 31.48
N ALA A 491 8.23 -32.18 30.22
CA ALA A 491 7.19 -32.35 29.22
C ALA A 491 6.84 -33.84 29.03
N GLU A 492 5.56 -34.16 28.99
CA GLU A 492 5.05 -35.52 28.81
C GLU A 492 5.16 -35.93 27.34
N VAL A 493 6.13 -36.81 27.06
CA VAL A 493 6.44 -37.31 25.70
C VAL A 493 5.26 -38.07 25.06
N GLU A 494 4.44 -38.71 25.89
CA GLU A 494 3.32 -39.58 25.49
C GLU A 494 1.96 -38.89 25.57
N ALA A 495 1.92 -37.58 25.84
CA ALA A 495 0.67 -36.83 25.77
C ALA A 495 0.09 -36.91 24.35
N THR A 496 -1.23 -36.82 24.22
CA THR A 496 -1.93 -36.85 22.94
C THR A 496 -2.82 -35.63 22.76
N GLU A 497 -2.87 -35.06 21.56
CA GLU A 497 -3.88 -34.05 21.21
C GLU A 497 -5.26 -34.69 20.94
N ASN A 498 -6.27 -33.89 20.62
CA ASN A 498 -7.67 -34.32 20.53
C ASN A 498 -7.95 -35.44 19.50
N SER A 499 -7.09 -35.65 18.49
CA SER A 499 -7.16 -36.78 17.54
C SER A 499 -6.28 -37.99 17.94
N GLY A 500 -5.78 -37.98 19.17
CA GLY A 500 -4.99 -39.07 19.76
C GLY A 500 -3.53 -39.10 19.32
N ARG A 501 -2.99 -38.02 18.72
CA ARG A 501 -1.61 -38.03 18.21
C ARG A 501 -0.60 -37.57 19.24
N THR A 502 0.50 -38.31 19.38
CA THR A 502 1.68 -37.92 20.17
C THR A 502 2.61 -37.00 19.40
N ALA A 503 3.55 -36.35 20.12
CA ALA A 503 4.61 -35.55 19.52
C ALA A 503 5.45 -36.35 18.50
N MET A 504 5.67 -37.65 18.74
CA MET A 504 6.39 -38.53 17.81
C MET A 504 5.61 -38.76 16.51
N LEU A 505 4.29 -38.93 16.57
CA LEU A 505 3.45 -39.06 15.38
C LEU A 505 3.40 -37.77 14.55
N LEU A 506 3.42 -36.61 15.20
CA LEU A 506 3.49 -35.30 14.55
C LEU A 506 4.83 -35.10 13.85
N ALA A 507 5.95 -35.31 14.56
CA ALA A 507 7.29 -35.17 14.01
C ALA A 507 7.58 -36.15 12.86
N ALA A 508 7.10 -37.39 12.97
CA ALA A 508 7.29 -38.40 11.93
C ALA A 508 6.45 -38.12 10.66
N GLU A 509 5.27 -37.51 10.79
CA GLU A 509 4.47 -37.10 9.62
C GLU A 509 5.08 -35.89 8.89
N GLU A 510 5.67 -34.95 9.62
CA GLU A 510 6.28 -33.75 9.01
C GLU A 510 7.75 -33.95 8.62
N GLY A 511 8.34 -35.08 9.01
CA GLY A 511 9.66 -35.51 8.53
C GLY A 511 10.84 -34.91 9.29
N TYR A 512 10.64 -34.52 10.55
CA TYR A 512 11.70 -33.94 11.37
C TYR A 512 12.50 -35.03 12.09
N ASP A 513 13.50 -35.55 11.40
CA ASP A 513 14.38 -36.63 11.85
C ASP A 513 15.12 -36.30 13.15
N GLU A 514 15.65 -35.09 13.30
CA GLU A 514 16.32 -34.64 14.53
C GLU A 514 15.35 -34.65 15.74
N VAL A 515 14.09 -34.26 15.53
CA VAL A 515 13.05 -34.29 16.56
C VAL A 515 12.66 -35.72 16.89
N VAL A 516 12.46 -36.59 15.89
CA VAL A 516 12.15 -38.00 16.09
C VAL A 516 13.26 -38.68 16.88
N GLN A 517 14.53 -38.43 16.52
CA GLN A 517 15.67 -38.96 17.25
C GLN A 517 15.73 -38.42 18.68
N ALA A 518 15.46 -37.13 18.90
CA ALA A 518 15.39 -36.55 20.24
C ALA A 518 14.29 -37.22 21.09
N LEU A 519 13.08 -37.41 20.54
CA LEU A 519 11.98 -38.08 21.25
C LEU A 519 12.33 -39.53 21.61
N LEU A 520 12.91 -40.29 20.68
CA LEU A 520 13.38 -41.67 20.92
C LEU A 520 14.45 -41.74 22.02
N ASN A 521 15.43 -40.83 21.98
CA ASN A 521 16.48 -40.74 23.00
C ASN A 521 15.92 -40.45 24.40
N HIS A 522 14.74 -39.83 24.49
CA HIS A 522 14.04 -39.53 25.74
C HIS A 522 12.92 -40.54 26.06
N GLY A 523 12.94 -41.71 25.43
CA GLY A 523 12.08 -42.84 25.79
C GLY A 523 10.67 -42.80 25.19
N ALA A 524 10.46 -42.05 24.10
CA ALA A 524 9.20 -42.11 23.35
C ALA A 524 8.90 -43.55 22.90
N ALA A 525 7.67 -44.01 23.12
CA ALA A 525 7.25 -45.36 22.79
C ALA A 525 7.06 -45.52 21.28
N ILE A 526 7.99 -46.24 20.63
CA ILE A 526 8.08 -46.34 19.16
C ILE A 526 6.81 -46.88 18.45
N GLU A 527 6.00 -47.66 19.15
CA GLU A 527 4.77 -48.28 18.62
C GLU A 527 3.47 -47.57 19.05
N THR A 528 3.54 -46.32 19.50
CA THR A 528 2.32 -45.53 19.78
C THR A 528 1.49 -45.36 18.52
N THR A 529 0.18 -45.38 18.66
CA THR A 529 -0.77 -45.21 17.56
C THR A 529 -1.76 -44.09 17.85
N ASP A 530 -2.20 -43.38 16.81
CA ASP A 530 -3.37 -42.51 16.89
C ASP A 530 -4.68 -43.30 16.93
N GLU A 531 -5.83 -42.60 16.92
CA GLU A 531 -7.17 -43.21 16.92
C GLU A 531 -7.43 -44.15 15.73
N ASN A 532 -6.71 -43.96 14.62
CA ASN A 532 -6.80 -44.80 13.43
C ASN A 532 -5.88 -46.03 13.48
N GLY A 533 -5.10 -46.20 14.56
CA GLY A 533 -4.13 -47.26 14.70
C GLY A 533 -2.82 -46.99 13.93
N GLN A 534 -2.55 -45.75 13.52
CA GLN A 534 -1.37 -45.44 12.70
C GLN A 534 -0.13 -45.17 13.58
N THR A 535 0.97 -45.90 13.33
CA THR A 535 2.26 -45.69 14.01
C THR A 535 3.09 -44.58 13.37
N ALA A 536 4.15 -44.14 14.06
CA ALA A 536 5.10 -43.16 13.52
C ALA A 536 5.73 -43.63 12.20
N LEU A 537 6.01 -44.94 12.09
CA LEU A 537 6.55 -45.55 10.88
C LEU A 537 5.54 -45.46 9.72
N MET A 538 4.25 -45.63 9.99
CA MET A 538 3.19 -45.45 8.98
C MET A 538 3.06 -43.99 8.54
N LYS A 539 3.14 -43.04 9.47
CA LYS A 539 3.10 -41.59 9.16
C LYS A 539 4.29 -41.18 8.29
N ALA A 540 5.50 -41.62 8.63
CA ALA A 540 6.70 -41.36 7.84
C ALA A 540 6.64 -42.03 6.45
N ALA A 541 6.13 -43.26 6.37
CA ALA A 541 5.96 -43.99 5.11
C ALA A 541 4.91 -43.34 4.20
N TYR A 542 3.83 -42.85 4.82
CA TYR A 542 2.77 -42.13 4.14
C TYR A 542 3.31 -40.88 3.43
N ARG A 543 4.24 -40.15 4.06
CA ARG A 543 4.84 -38.88 3.58
C ARG A 543 6.15 -39.05 2.82
N GLY A 544 6.72 -40.25 2.84
CA GLY A 544 7.96 -40.57 2.13
C GLY A 544 9.21 -40.05 2.83
N HIS A 545 9.20 -39.90 4.16
CA HIS A 545 10.33 -39.42 4.94
C HIS A 545 11.34 -40.54 5.19
N GLU A 546 12.21 -40.78 4.21
CA GLU A 546 13.19 -41.88 4.22
C GLU A 546 14.10 -41.88 5.44
N GLU A 547 14.59 -40.73 5.87
CA GLU A 547 15.51 -40.65 7.01
C GLU A 547 14.80 -40.98 8.33
N VAL A 548 13.58 -40.47 8.52
CA VAL A 548 12.73 -40.84 9.66
C VAL A 548 12.42 -42.34 9.64
N LEU A 549 12.16 -42.92 8.46
CA LEU A 549 11.96 -44.37 8.34
C LEU A 549 13.20 -45.16 8.77
N ARG A 550 14.39 -44.75 8.32
CA ARG A 550 15.64 -45.39 8.75
C ARG A 550 15.80 -45.31 10.25
N ILE A 551 15.67 -44.12 10.83
CA ILE A 551 15.77 -43.90 12.28
C ILE A 551 14.79 -44.79 13.05
N LEU A 552 13.51 -44.81 12.66
CA LEU A 552 12.50 -45.62 13.34
C LEU A 552 12.80 -47.13 13.22
N LEU A 553 13.15 -47.61 12.01
CA LEU A 553 13.48 -49.03 11.80
C LEU A 553 14.75 -49.44 12.57
N GLU A 554 15.80 -48.63 12.53
CA GLU A 554 17.04 -48.88 13.27
C GLU A 554 16.84 -48.86 14.79
N ASN A 555 15.86 -48.10 15.29
CA ASN A 555 15.43 -48.10 16.69
C ASN A 555 14.37 -49.18 17.02
N GLY A 556 14.07 -50.09 16.09
CA GLY A 556 13.28 -51.29 16.32
C GLY A 556 11.79 -51.18 16.01
N ALA A 557 11.35 -50.20 15.21
CA ALA A 557 9.97 -50.09 14.77
C ALA A 557 9.54 -51.33 13.96
N ASN A 558 8.39 -51.91 14.30
CA ASN A 558 7.88 -53.11 13.67
C ASN A 558 7.10 -52.78 12.39
N ALA A 559 7.76 -52.97 11.25
CA ALA A 559 7.18 -52.75 9.92
C ALA A 559 5.97 -53.65 9.58
N ALA A 560 5.69 -54.70 10.37
CA ALA A 560 4.54 -55.57 10.19
C ALA A 560 3.28 -55.12 10.95
N VAL A 561 3.36 -54.09 11.80
CA VAL A 561 2.18 -53.53 12.49
C VAL A 561 1.20 -53.01 11.45
N THR A 562 -0.10 -53.18 11.72
CA THR A 562 -1.17 -52.70 10.84
C THR A 562 -2.10 -51.74 11.55
N ASP A 563 -2.57 -50.73 10.84
CA ASP A 563 -3.62 -49.82 11.30
C ASP A 563 -4.99 -50.53 11.42
N ASN A 564 -6.04 -49.78 11.80
CA ASN A 564 -7.41 -50.31 11.91
C ASN A 564 -7.96 -50.85 10.57
N ALA A 565 -7.42 -50.41 9.43
CA ALA A 565 -7.76 -50.88 8.09
C ALA A 565 -6.84 -52.01 7.57
N LYS A 566 -6.01 -52.59 8.45
CA LYS A 566 -5.05 -53.68 8.15
C LYS A 566 -3.94 -53.29 7.16
N ARG A 567 -3.54 -52.03 7.12
CA ARG A 567 -2.47 -51.48 6.28
C ARG A 567 -1.17 -51.38 7.07
N THR A 568 -0.07 -51.89 6.51
CA THR A 568 1.29 -51.72 7.05
C THR A 568 1.93 -50.41 6.55
N ALA A 569 3.07 -50.01 7.13
CA ALA A 569 3.87 -48.88 6.64
C ALA A 569 4.23 -49.04 5.14
N SER A 570 4.55 -50.26 4.71
CA SER A 570 4.82 -50.56 3.30
C SER A 570 3.56 -50.45 2.42
N ASN A 571 2.35 -50.77 2.94
CA ASN A 571 1.10 -50.46 2.23
C ASN A 571 0.91 -48.96 2.07
N TYR A 572 1.17 -48.17 3.12
CA TYR A 572 1.12 -46.71 3.03
C TYR A 572 2.08 -46.20 1.97
N ALA A 573 3.36 -46.57 2.01
CA ALA A 573 4.35 -46.13 1.03
C ALA A 573 3.93 -46.48 -0.41
N ARG A 574 3.42 -47.69 -0.68
CA ARG A 574 2.98 -48.10 -2.02
C ARG A 574 1.73 -47.38 -2.52
N LEU A 575 0.70 -47.27 -1.68
CA LEU A 575 -0.55 -46.58 -2.04
C LEU A 575 -0.31 -45.12 -2.41
N ASN A 576 0.74 -44.56 -1.82
CA ASN A 576 1.18 -43.18 -1.93
C ASN A 576 2.42 -43.05 -2.86
N ASN A 577 2.74 -44.07 -3.66
CA ASN A 577 3.88 -44.08 -4.60
C ASN A 577 5.23 -43.57 -4.02
N ARG A 578 5.45 -43.76 -2.72
CA ARG A 578 6.72 -43.49 -2.02
C ARG A 578 7.66 -44.65 -2.26
N ILE A 579 8.12 -44.79 -3.51
CA ILE A 579 8.92 -45.94 -3.97
C ILE A 579 10.20 -46.08 -3.14
N ASP A 580 10.89 -44.97 -2.88
CA ASP A 580 12.14 -44.99 -2.11
C ASP A 580 11.90 -45.31 -0.63
N ALA A 581 10.79 -44.83 -0.04
CA ALA A 581 10.36 -45.22 1.31
C ALA A 581 9.95 -46.70 1.40
N ASP A 582 9.19 -47.22 0.43
CA ASP A 582 8.85 -48.65 0.35
C ASP A 582 10.11 -49.49 0.17
N ARG A 583 11.08 -48.99 -0.59
CA ARG A 583 12.40 -49.62 -0.73
C ARG A 583 13.15 -49.63 0.60
N VAL A 584 13.22 -48.52 1.34
CA VAL A 584 13.85 -48.48 2.68
C VAL A 584 13.23 -49.52 3.61
N ILE A 585 11.90 -49.61 3.65
CA ILE A 585 11.18 -50.57 4.50
C ILE A 585 11.45 -52.01 4.03
N THR A 586 11.39 -52.26 2.72
CA THR A 586 11.58 -53.60 2.14
C THR A 586 13.02 -54.09 2.27
N ASP A 587 14.00 -53.21 2.03
CA ASP A 587 15.42 -53.52 2.18
C ASP A 587 15.74 -53.86 3.64
N TYR A 588 15.22 -53.08 4.59
CA TYR A 588 15.37 -53.38 6.02
C TYR A 588 14.77 -54.74 6.40
N LEU A 589 13.57 -55.08 5.90
CA LEU A 589 12.92 -56.37 6.13
C LEU A 589 13.68 -57.56 5.48
N LEU A 590 14.38 -57.33 4.38
CA LEU A 590 15.25 -58.34 3.75
C LEU A 590 16.51 -58.60 4.58
N GLU A 591 17.06 -57.56 5.22
CA GLU A 591 18.23 -57.64 6.08
C GLU A 591 17.91 -58.20 7.48
N HIS A 592 16.67 -58.01 7.97
CA HIS A 592 16.19 -58.44 9.29
C HIS A 592 14.94 -59.33 9.18
N PRO A 593 15.07 -60.58 8.71
CA PRO A 593 13.93 -61.45 8.45
C PRO A 593 13.15 -61.81 9.72
N ILE A 594 11.87 -61.46 9.75
CA ILE A 594 10.92 -61.81 10.81
C ILE A 594 10.65 -63.33 10.78
N ASP A 595 10.64 -63.96 11.96
CA ASP A 595 10.46 -65.41 12.12
C ASP A 595 9.14 -65.89 11.49
N LYS A 596 9.22 -66.98 10.71
CA LYS A 596 8.20 -67.43 9.76
C LYS A 596 6.92 -67.92 10.46
N ASN A 597 5.86 -67.10 10.47
CA ASN A 597 4.46 -67.55 10.50
C ASN A 597 3.43 -66.43 10.22
N SER A 598 3.60 -65.68 9.13
CA SER A 598 2.51 -64.86 8.60
C SER A 598 2.58 -64.85 7.07
N GLU A 599 1.58 -65.48 6.45
CA GLU A 599 1.41 -65.55 5.00
C GLU A 599 1.29 -64.16 4.39
N LEU A 600 2.21 -63.76 3.51
CA LEU A 600 2.02 -62.65 2.58
C LEU A 600 2.93 -62.83 1.35
N LEU A 601 2.55 -63.78 0.51
CA LEU A 601 2.98 -63.83 -0.89
C LEU A 601 1.74 -64.06 -1.76
N SER A 602 1.17 -62.96 -2.27
CA SER A 602 0.22 -63.02 -3.39
C SER A 602 0.55 -61.94 -4.42
N LYS A 603 1.01 -62.40 -5.60
CA LYS A 603 0.95 -61.68 -6.89
C LYS A 603 -0.39 -62.02 -7.58
N PRO A 604 -0.75 -61.38 -8.70
CA PRO A 604 -0.88 -59.95 -8.95
C PRO A 604 -2.28 -59.63 -9.54
N SER A 605 -2.98 -58.63 -9.03
CA SER A 605 -4.08 -57.91 -9.70
C SER A 605 -4.50 -56.79 -8.75
N VAL A 606 -4.63 -55.53 -9.11
CA VAL A 606 -5.07 -54.89 -10.35
C VAL A 606 -4.03 -53.82 -10.69
N THR A 607 -3.65 -53.67 -11.96
CA THR A 607 -3.01 -52.43 -12.40
C THR A 607 -4.02 -51.30 -12.19
N HIS A 608 -3.94 -50.59 -11.08
CA HIS A 608 -4.51 -49.26 -11.02
C HIS A 608 -3.79 -48.47 -12.12
N LYS A 609 -4.52 -48.17 -13.20
CA LYS A 609 -4.04 -47.22 -14.20
C LYS A 609 -3.66 -45.96 -13.42
N ILE A 610 -2.38 -45.62 -13.46
CA ILE A 610 -1.91 -44.32 -13.01
C ILE A 610 -2.79 -43.29 -13.73
N PRO A 611 -3.52 -42.43 -13.00
CA PRO A 611 -4.37 -41.44 -13.62
C PRO A 611 -3.55 -40.53 -14.55
N GLU A 612 -4.09 -40.12 -15.69
CA GLU A 612 -3.35 -39.28 -16.67
C GLU A 612 -2.94 -37.91 -16.11
N TRP A 613 -3.56 -37.47 -15.02
CA TRP A 613 -3.22 -36.26 -14.28
C TRP A 613 -2.11 -36.44 -13.25
N PHE A 614 -1.69 -37.67 -12.97
CA PHE A 614 -0.77 -37.97 -11.88
C PHE A 614 0.64 -37.46 -12.19
N LEU A 615 1.24 -36.80 -11.20
CA LEU A 615 2.60 -36.30 -11.25
C LEU A 615 3.42 -36.82 -10.04
N PRO A 616 4.56 -37.50 -10.27
CA PRO A 616 5.37 -38.00 -9.16
C PRO A 616 6.00 -36.86 -8.34
N SER A 617 5.89 -36.90 -7.02
CA SER A 617 6.40 -35.83 -6.14
C SER A 617 7.90 -35.62 -6.24
N ARG A 618 8.67 -36.67 -6.55
CA ARG A 618 10.12 -36.59 -6.77
C ARG A 618 10.52 -35.69 -7.95
N GLU A 619 9.62 -35.45 -8.90
CA GLU A 619 9.86 -34.55 -10.03
C GLU A 619 9.62 -33.08 -9.66
N ILE A 620 9.06 -32.84 -8.46
CA ILE A 620 8.69 -31.53 -7.94
C ILE A 620 9.66 -31.11 -6.84
N ARG A 621 10.33 -29.99 -7.07
CA ARG A 621 11.13 -29.32 -6.04
C ARG A 621 10.38 -28.10 -5.58
N LYS A 622 9.86 -28.12 -4.35
CA LYS A 622 9.24 -26.96 -3.70
C LYS A 622 10.31 -26.06 -3.09
N GLU A 623 10.07 -24.77 -3.08
CA GLU A 623 10.81 -23.83 -2.23
C GLU A 623 10.49 -24.09 -0.76
N LYS A 624 11.40 -23.70 0.13
CA LYS A 624 11.32 -23.99 1.56
C LYS A 624 10.12 -23.31 2.23
N ASP A 625 9.85 -22.07 1.83
CA ASP A 625 8.82 -21.23 2.41
C ASP A 625 7.63 -21.11 1.45
N PRO A 626 6.38 -21.28 1.94
CA PRO A 626 5.20 -20.97 1.14
C PRO A 626 5.13 -19.47 0.88
N PHE A 627 4.78 -19.07 -0.34
CA PHE A 627 4.63 -17.65 -0.68
C PHE A 627 3.19 -17.16 -0.55
N SER A 628 2.25 -18.08 -0.33
CA SER A 628 0.84 -17.77 -0.11
C SER A 628 0.17 -18.90 0.68
N PHE A 629 -0.86 -18.52 1.43
CA PHE A 629 -1.71 -19.42 2.20
C PHE A 629 -3.10 -19.36 1.58
N GLY A 630 -3.53 -20.46 0.97
CA GLY A 630 -4.87 -20.58 0.39
C GLY A 630 -5.87 -21.08 1.43
N SER A 631 -7.16 -21.02 1.09
CA SER A 631 -8.26 -21.51 1.93
C SER A 631 -8.24 -23.02 2.22
N PHE A 632 -7.35 -23.77 1.57
CA PHE A 632 -7.25 -25.23 1.65
C PHE A 632 -5.82 -25.74 1.93
N GLY A 633 -4.86 -24.83 2.16
CA GLY A 633 -3.48 -25.18 2.50
C GLY A 633 -2.42 -24.23 1.95
N LYS A 634 -1.16 -24.67 2.01
CA LYS A 634 0.02 -23.85 1.68
C LYS A 634 0.34 -23.89 0.19
N VAL A 635 0.69 -22.74 -0.38
CA VAL A 635 1.05 -22.62 -1.80
C VAL A 635 2.54 -22.28 -1.92
N TYR A 636 3.27 -23.12 -2.66
CA TYR A 636 4.72 -23.02 -2.83
C TYR A 636 5.05 -22.67 -4.26
N ARG A 637 6.12 -21.89 -4.45
CA ARG A 637 6.83 -21.88 -5.72
C ARG A 637 7.66 -23.15 -5.81
N GLY A 638 7.90 -23.61 -7.02
CA GLY A 638 8.70 -24.79 -7.22
C GLY A 638 9.18 -24.94 -8.66
N ARG A 639 9.79 -26.09 -8.91
CA ARG A 639 10.20 -26.53 -10.23
C ARG A 639 9.68 -27.92 -10.50
N TRP A 640 9.10 -28.08 -11.68
CA TRP A 640 8.89 -29.37 -12.31
C TRP A 640 9.86 -29.47 -13.49
N LEU A 641 10.84 -30.37 -13.40
CA LEU A 641 11.99 -30.42 -14.31
C LEU A 641 12.69 -29.03 -14.37
N ASN A 642 12.71 -28.38 -15.54
CA ASN A 642 13.29 -27.06 -15.74
C ASN A 642 12.26 -25.91 -15.74
N SER A 643 10.98 -26.21 -15.58
CA SER A 643 9.89 -25.23 -15.62
C SER A 643 9.56 -24.74 -14.20
N LYS A 644 9.37 -23.42 -14.05
CA LYS A 644 8.81 -22.85 -12.82
C LYS A 644 7.34 -23.21 -12.71
N VAL A 645 6.91 -23.64 -11.54
CA VAL A 645 5.55 -24.08 -11.27
C VAL A 645 5.10 -23.57 -9.90
N VAL A 646 3.78 -23.55 -9.71
CA VAL A 646 3.15 -23.38 -8.40
C VAL A 646 2.67 -24.74 -7.92
N VAL A 647 2.93 -25.04 -6.64
CA VAL A 647 2.55 -26.29 -5.98
C VAL A 647 1.56 -25.95 -4.87
N LYS A 648 0.27 -26.20 -5.11
CA LYS A 648 -0.81 -25.97 -4.14
C LYS A 648 -1.00 -27.21 -3.30
N CYS A 649 -0.61 -27.15 -2.04
CA CYS A 649 -0.75 -28.25 -1.09
C CYS A 649 -2.14 -28.23 -0.44
N VAL A 650 -2.79 -29.38 -0.37
CA VAL A 650 -4.14 -29.62 0.16
C VAL A 650 -4.07 -30.72 1.21
N MET A 651 -4.60 -30.41 2.40
CA MET A 651 -4.83 -31.40 3.43
C MET A 651 -6.19 -32.03 3.19
N ALA A 652 -6.22 -33.32 2.90
CA ALA A 652 -7.44 -34.11 2.84
C ALA A 652 -7.42 -35.04 4.04
N GLU A 653 -8.31 -34.90 5.02
CA GLU A 653 -8.26 -35.67 6.27
C GLU A 653 -9.32 -36.78 6.31
N SER A 654 -10.38 -36.63 5.52
CA SER A 654 -11.47 -37.59 5.36
C SER A 654 -11.48 -38.26 3.97
N GLU A 655 -12.07 -39.45 3.87
CA GLU A 655 -12.26 -40.16 2.58
C GLU A 655 -13.03 -39.30 1.57
N LYS A 656 -13.99 -38.50 2.05
CA LYS A 656 -14.73 -37.55 1.23
C LYS A 656 -13.79 -36.51 0.62
N GLU A 657 -12.82 -36.02 1.39
CA GLU A 657 -11.84 -35.04 0.93
C GLU A 657 -10.86 -35.58 -0.09
N GLU A 658 -10.42 -36.82 0.10
CA GLU A 658 -9.58 -37.52 -0.87
C GLU A 658 -10.33 -37.72 -2.20
N GLN A 659 -11.62 -38.11 -2.15
CA GLN A 659 -12.46 -38.24 -3.35
C GLN A 659 -12.65 -36.93 -4.10
N ALA A 660 -12.76 -35.80 -3.39
CA ALA A 660 -12.87 -34.49 -3.99
C ALA A 660 -11.55 -34.03 -4.62
N PHE A 661 -10.41 -34.25 -3.96
CA PHE A 661 -9.09 -34.01 -4.56
C PHE A 661 -8.94 -34.76 -5.89
N HIS A 662 -9.28 -36.06 -5.94
CA HIS A 662 -9.24 -36.83 -7.17
C HIS A 662 -10.23 -36.36 -8.23
N ARG A 663 -11.42 -35.91 -7.79
CA ARG A 663 -12.42 -35.31 -8.70
C ARG A 663 -11.88 -34.03 -9.32
N GLU A 664 -11.26 -33.16 -8.53
CA GLU A 664 -10.68 -31.91 -8.98
C GLU A 664 -9.49 -32.15 -9.93
N ALA A 665 -8.56 -33.03 -9.57
CA ALA A 665 -7.43 -33.38 -10.44
C ALA A 665 -7.92 -33.87 -11.82
N ARG A 666 -9.00 -34.66 -11.85
CA ARG A 666 -9.65 -35.09 -13.10
C ARG A 666 -10.28 -33.93 -13.87
N ILE A 667 -11.04 -33.08 -13.19
CA ILE A 667 -11.74 -31.94 -13.83
C ILE A 667 -10.71 -30.96 -14.40
N TRP A 668 -9.71 -30.58 -13.62
CA TRP A 668 -8.69 -29.61 -14.03
C TRP A 668 -7.83 -30.14 -15.18
N HIS A 669 -7.49 -31.44 -15.16
CA HIS A 669 -6.78 -32.09 -16.28
C HIS A 669 -7.53 -32.01 -17.62
N LEU A 670 -8.86 -32.07 -17.57
CA LEU A 670 -9.72 -31.98 -18.75
C LEU A 670 -10.06 -30.52 -19.13
N ALA A 671 -9.79 -29.56 -18.25
CA ALA A 671 -10.15 -28.14 -18.41
C ALA A 671 -9.07 -27.33 -19.18
N ARG A 672 -8.79 -27.71 -20.43
CA ARG A 672 -7.83 -26.97 -21.28
C ARG A 672 -8.49 -25.81 -22.01
N HIS A 673 -8.20 -24.59 -21.58
CA HIS A 673 -8.71 -23.36 -22.19
C HIS A 673 -7.73 -22.19 -21.91
N PRO A 674 -7.57 -21.20 -22.81
CA PRO A 674 -6.67 -20.06 -22.59
C PRO A 674 -6.95 -19.24 -21.31
N ASN A 675 -8.19 -19.27 -20.82
CA ASN A 675 -8.64 -18.57 -19.61
C ASN A 675 -8.87 -19.51 -18.41
N ILE A 676 -8.25 -20.69 -18.41
CA ILE A 676 -8.19 -21.59 -17.25
C ILE A 676 -6.71 -21.79 -16.91
N LEU A 677 -6.36 -21.66 -15.62
CA LEU A 677 -4.96 -21.77 -15.19
C LEU A 677 -4.38 -23.12 -15.64
N PRO A 678 -3.27 -23.14 -16.40
CA PRO A 678 -2.72 -24.39 -16.91
C PRO A 678 -2.30 -25.35 -15.79
N PHE A 679 -2.78 -26.59 -15.90
CA PHE A 679 -2.53 -27.65 -14.93
C PHE A 679 -1.55 -28.68 -15.50
N PHE A 680 -0.49 -28.94 -14.77
CA PHE A 680 0.55 -29.89 -15.15
C PHE A 680 0.30 -31.27 -14.56
N GLY A 681 -0.32 -31.34 -13.40
CA GLY A 681 -0.72 -32.60 -12.77
C GLY A 681 -0.86 -32.46 -11.27
N ALA A 682 -1.19 -33.55 -10.61
CA ALA A 682 -1.37 -33.61 -9.17
C ALA A 682 -0.70 -34.85 -8.58
N SER A 683 -0.36 -34.77 -7.31
CA SER A 683 0.21 -35.88 -6.55
C SER A 683 -0.67 -36.13 -5.33
N ASP A 684 -1.23 -37.32 -5.27
CA ASP A 684 -1.83 -37.91 -4.07
C ASP A 684 -0.84 -38.85 -3.36
N GLU A 685 0.44 -38.73 -3.68
CA GLU A 685 1.51 -39.57 -3.16
C GLU A 685 1.80 -39.33 -1.68
N SER A 686 1.34 -38.26 -1.07
CA SER A 686 1.30 -38.13 0.39
C SER A 686 0.58 -36.86 0.73
N LYS A 687 0.06 -36.75 1.95
CA LYS A 687 -0.35 -35.44 2.43
C LYS A 687 0.87 -34.48 2.52
N PRO A 688 0.64 -33.16 2.54
CA PRO A 688 -0.49 -32.61 1.82
C PRO A 688 -0.44 -33.10 0.36
N TYR A 689 -1.58 -33.58 -0.14
CA TYR A 689 -1.73 -33.81 -1.57
C TYR A 689 -1.47 -32.50 -2.29
N PHE A 690 -1.06 -32.50 -3.54
CA PHE A 690 -0.82 -31.22 -4.20
C PHE A 690 -1.16 -31.19 -5.67
N PHE A 691 -1.55 -30.01 -6.11
CA PHE A 691 -1.73 -29.64 -7.50
C PHE A 691 -0.51 -28.88 -7.99
N VAL A 692 -0.09 -29.16 -9.22
CA VAL A 692 1.02 -28.47 -9.90
C VAL A 692 0.45 -27.73 -11.10
N CYS A 693 0.59 -26.41 -11.10
CA CYS A 693 0.07 -25.54 -12.16
C CYS A 693 1.09 -24.48 -12.59
N GLU A 694 0.80 -23.76 -13.67
CA GLU A 694 1.64 -22.64 -14.12
C GLU A 694 1.68 -21.54 -13.05
N GLU A 695 2.85 -20.92 -12.91
CA GLU A 695 3.02 -19.71 -12.09
C GLU A 695 2.42 -18.50 -12.82
N ALA A 696 1.31 -17.98 -12.29
CA ALA A 696 0.77 -16.70 -12.71
C ALA A 696 1.62 -15.55 -12.14
N THR A 697 2.68 -15.18 -12.86
CA THR A 697 3.68 -14.18 -12.41
C THR A 697 3.09 -12.79 -12.15
N ASN A 698 1.94 -12.48 -12.75
CA ASN A 698 1.25 -11.20 -12.57
C ASN A 698 0.24 -11.21 -11.41
N GLY A 699 0.18 -12.30 -10.61
CA GLY A 699 -0.62 -12.36 -9.39
C GLY A 699 -2.12 -12.51 -9.63
N ASN A 700 -2.92 -12.19 -8.62
CA ASN A 700 -4.39 -12.15 -8.75
C ASN A 700 -4.84 -10.86 -9.48
N LEU A 701 -6.11 -10.86 -9.90
CA LEU A 701 -6.69 -9.78 -10.67
C LEU A 701 -6.63 -8.41 -9.97
N MET A 702 -6.91 -8.36 -8.66
CA MET A 702 -6.93 -7.09 -7.93
C MET A 702 -5.54 -6.47 -7.82
N ASP A 703 -4.53 -7.26 -7.46
CA ASP A 703 -3.14 -6.81 -7.39
C ASP A 703 -2.62 -6.36 -8.77
N TYR A 704 -3.03 -7.05 -9.83
CA TYR A 704 -2.68 -6.69 -11.20
C TYR A 704 -3.32 -5.36 -11.62
N LEU A 705 -4.63 -5.19 -11.41
CA LEU A 705 -5.34 -3.96 -11.72
C LEU A 705 -4.87 -2.78 -10.86
N TYR A 706 -4.54 -3.00 -9.59
CA TYR A 706 -4.01 -1.98 -8.70
C TYR A 706 -2.67 -1.43 -9.21
N ARG A 707 -1.74 -2.29 -9.61
CA ARG A 707 -0.46 -1.86 -10.18
C ARG A 707 -0.64 -1.03 -11.46
N LEU A 708 -1.57 -1.41 -12.32
CA LEU A 708 -1.82 -0.69 -13.58
C LEU A 708 -2.54 0.65 -13.39
N LYS A 709 -3.31 0.82 -12.31
CA LYS A 709 -3.85 2.14 -11.94
C LYS A 709 -2.74 3.15 -11.65
N VAL A 710 -1.62 2.71 -11.09
CA VAL A 710 -0.42 3.55 -10.88
C VAL A 710 0.20 3.96 -12.21
N ASP A 711 0.18 3.07 -13.20
CA ASP A 711 0.72 3.31 -14.55
C ASP A 711 -0.28 4.00 -15.51
N GLY A 712 -1.48 4.37 -15.03
CA GLY A 712 -2.49 5.10 -15.81
C GLY A 712 -3.28 4.27 -16.83
N ARG A 713 -3.12 2.93 -16.88
CA ARG A 713 -3.83 2.06 -17.84
C ARG A 713 -5.06 1.38 -17.22
N SER A 714 -6.21 1.41 -17.90
CA SER A 714 -7.43 0.69 -17.50
C SER A 714 -7.60 -0.60 -18.29
N LEU A 715 -7.58 -1.75 -17.61
CA LEU A 715 -7.77 -3.09 -18.19
C LEU A 715 -8.97 -3.86 -17.58
N VAL A 716 -9.81 -3.19 -16.79
CA VAL A 716 -10.80 -3.86 -15.93
C VAL A 716 -11.77 -4.71 -16.75
N TRP A 717 -12.33 -4.14 -17.82
CA TRP A 717 -13.33 -4.83 -18.63
C TRP A 717 -12.73 -5.92 -19.49
N ARG A 718 -11.53 -5.72 -20.04
CA ARG A 718 -10.80 -6.78 -20.77
C ARG A 718 -10.50 -7.99 -19.89
N LYS A 719 -10.03 -7.79 -18.65
CA LYS A 719 -9.74 -8.90 -17.74
C LYS A 719 -11.01 -9.61 -17.26
N LEU A 720 -12.10 -8.87 -17.01
CA LEU A 720 -13.39 -9.46 -16.68
C LEU A 720 -13.97 -10.26 -17.86
N TYR A 721 -13.85 -9.77 -19.09
CA TYR A 721 -14.25 -10.51 -20.30
C TYR A 721 -13.48 -11.84 -20.42
N GLU A 722 -12.16 -11.81 -20.28
CA GLU A 722 -11.32 -13.01 -20.29
C GLU A 722 -11.70 -14.02 -19.19
N ALA A 723 -11.96 -13.54 -17.97
CA ALA A 723 -12.46 -14.39 -16.88
C ALA A 723 -13.85 -14.98 -17.18
N ALA A 724 -14.73 -14.21 -17.82
CA ALA A 724 -16.06 -14.67 -18.24
C ALA A 724 -15.98 -15.78 -19.30
N LEU A 725 -15.03 -15.70 -20.24
CA LEU A 725 -14.78 -16.78 -21.21
C LEU A 725 -14.34 -18.08 -20.52
N GLY A 726 -13.49 -17.98 -19.49
CA GLY A 726 -13.12 -19.12 -18.66
C GLY A 726 -14.32 -19.71 -17.93
N LEU A 727 -15.18 -18.87 -17.35
CA LEU A 727 -16.36 -19.33 -16.62
C LEU A 727 -17.39 -19.98 -17.57
N LEU A 728 -17.58 -19.42 -18.75
CA LEU A 728 -18.46 -19.97 -19.79
C LEU A 728 -17.98 -21.35 -20.22
N PHE A 729 -16.67 -21.52 -20.44
CA PHE A 729 -16.07 -22.80 -20.76
C PHE A 729 -16.35 -23.88 -19.69
N LEU A 730 -16.29 -23.51 -18.40
CA LEU A 730 -16.64 -24.40 -17.29
C LEU A 730 -18.14 -24.75 -17.31
N HIS A 731 -19.01 -23.74 -17.49
CA HIS A 731 -20.46 -23.91 -17.50
C HIS A 731 -20.95 -24.78 -18.64
N GLU A 732 -20.39 -24.66 -19.86
CA GLU A 732 -20.68 -25.53 -21.00
C GLU A 732 -20.38 -27.02 -20.73
N ARG A 733 -19.49 -27.29 -19.77
CA ARG A 733 -19.11 -28.64 -19.32
C ARG A 733 -19.83 -29.06 -18.05
N GLY A 734 -20.78 -28.26 -17.58
CA GLY A 734 -21.53 -28.51 -16.34
C GLY A 734 -20.66 -28.40 -15.08
N ILE A 735 -19.53 -27.70 -15.14
CA ILE A 735 -18.64 -27.47 -14.00
C ILE A 735 -19.08 -26.17 -13.32
N ILE A 736 -19.34 -26.26 -12.01
CA ILE A 736 -19.73 -25.14 -11.15
C ILE A 736 -18.47 -24.71 -10.37
N HIS A 737 -18.09 -23.44 -10.45
CA HIS A 737 -16.91 -22.92 -9.77
C HIS A 737 -17.11 -22.81 -8.26
N SER A 738 -18.28 -22.38 -7.78
CA SER A 738 -18.75 -22.40 -6.39
C SER A 738 -18.03 -21.55 -5.31
N ASP A 739 -16.82 -21.04 -5.57
CA ASP A 739 -16.09 -20.06 -4.71
C ASP A 739 -15.44 -18.94 -5.54
N LEU A 740 -16.16 -18.43 -6.54
CA LEU A 740 -15.64 -17.41 -7.44
C LEU A 740 -15.54 -16.03 -6.75
N LYS A 741 -14.34 -15.47 -6.71
CA LYS A 741 -13.96 -14.12 -6.22
C LYS A 741 -12.75 -13.61 -7.01
N CYS A 742 -12.42 -12.32 -6.99
CA CYS A 742 -11.29 -11.80 -7.79
C CYS A 742 -9.93 -12.44 -7.44
N ASN A 743 -9.75 -12.94 -6.22
CA ASN A 743 -8.56 -13.70 -5.83
C ASN A 743 -8.38 -15.02 -6.60
N GLN A 744 -9.47 -15.59 -7.13
CA GLN A 744 -9.46 -16.81 -7.97
C GLN A 744 -9.38 -16.52 -9.46
N ILE A 745 -9.18 -15.26 -9.82
CA ILE A 745 -8.87 -14.83 -11.17
C ILE A 745 -7.40 -14.42 -11.18
N LEU A 746 -6.54 -15.26 -11.76
CA LEU A 746 -5.11 -15.01 -11.85
C LEU A 746 -4.74 -14.43 -13.21
N VAL A 747 -3.65 -13.66 -13.27
CA VAL A 747 -3.18 -13.07 -14.53
C VAL A 747 -1.87 -13.75 -14.96
N SER A 748 -1.86 -14.29 -16.17
CA SER A 748 -0.69 -14.96 -16.75
C SER A 748 0.45 -13.97 -17.02
N LYS A 749 1.65 -14.49 -17.27
CA LYS A 749 2.81 -13.67 -17.69
C LYS A 749 2.54 -12.82 -18.94
N ASP A 750 1.71 -13.34 -19.85
CA ASP A 750 1.32 -12.70 -21.10
C ASP A 750 0.11 -11.75 -20.91
N GLY A 751 -0.35 -11.61 -19.66
CA GLY A 751 -1.39 -10.69 -19.26
C GLY A 751 -2.81 -11.25 -19.33
N ALA A 752 -3.03 -12.51 -19.70
CA ALA A 752 -4.37 -13.09 -19.81
C ALA A 752 -4.97 -13.45 -18.43
N ALA A 753 -6.23 -13.09 -18.17
CA ALA A 753 -6.95 -13.52 -16.98
C ALA A 753 -7.42 -14.97 -17.10
N MET A 754 -7.21 -15.75 -16.04
CA MET A 754 -7.46 -17.19 -15.97
C MET A 754 -8.12 -17.57 -14.65
N LEU A 755 -9.11 -18.47 -14.70
CA LEU A 755 -9.74 -19.00 -13.48
C LEU A 755 -8.92 -20.13 -12.86
N THR A 756 -9.00 -20.23 -11.53
CA THR A 756 -8.39 -21.30 -10.72
C THR A 756 -9.35 -21.72 -9.59
N ASP A 757 -9.02 -22.82 -8.88
CA ASP A 757 -9.75 -23.27 -7.68
C ASP A 757 -11.27 -23.51 -7.90
N PHE A 758 -11.63 -24.04 -9.07
CA PHE A 758 -13.02 -24.36 -9.46
C PHE A 758 -13.46 -25.79 -9.09
N GLY A 759 -12.71 -26.50 -8.22
CA GLY A 759 -12.95 -27.91 -7.88
C GLY A 759 -13.10 -28.26 -6.39
N LEU A 760 -12.94 -27.32 -5.44
CA LEU A 760 -12.79 -27.61 -3.99
C LEU A 760 -14.04 -27.45 -3.12
N SER A 761 -15.22 -27.09 -3.63
CA SER A 761 -16.36 -26.85 -2.74
C SER A 761 -17.06 -28.14 -2.32
N PHE A 762 -16.78 -28.59 -1.10
CA PHE A 762 -17.48 -29.72 -0.48
C PHE A 762 -18.96 -29.45 -0.21
N ASP A 763 -19.77 -30.47 -0.51
CA ASP A 763 -21.06 -30.76 0.12
C ASP A 763 -20.97 -30.67 1.65
N SER A 764 -21.47 -29.61 2.28
CA SER A 764 -21.69 -29.57 3.73
C SER A 764 -23.12 -30.02 4.07
N ALA A 765 -23.41 -31.31 3.86
CA ALA A 765 -24.66 -31.91 4.32
C ALA A 765 -24.73 -32.08 5.86
N ASP A 766 -23.60 -31.92 6.57
CA ASP A 766 -23.50 -31.99 8.04
C ASP A 766 -23.27 -30.64 8.73
N ALA A 767 -23.40 -29.51 8.02
CA ALA A 767 -23.53 -28.19 8.64
C ALA A 767 -24.92 -27.94 9.27
N ARG A 768 -25.55 -29.00 9.81
CA ARG A 768 -26.71 -28.88 10.70
C ARG A 768 -26.23 -28.93 12.15
N GLY A 769 -25.39 -27.98 12.53
CA GLY A 769 -24.87 -27.93 13.89
C GLY A 769 -23.75 -26.94 14.20
N ALA A 770 -23.51 -25.88 13.43
CA ALA A 770 -22.63 -24.78 13.86
C ALA A 770 -22.94 -23.51 13.05
N SER A 771 -23.12 -22.40 13.75
CA SER A 771 -23.31 -21.08 13.15
C SER A 771 -21.97 -20.48 12.71
N GLU A 772 -21.27 -21.11 11.78
CA GLU A 772 -20.03 -20.57 11.20
C GLU A 772 -19.89 -21.07 9.76
N THR A 773 -20.23 -20.21 8.81
CA THR A 773 -19.81 -20.43 7.42
C THR A 773 -18.42 -19.83 7.28
N LEU A 774 -17.37 -20.67 7.31
CA LEU A 774 -16.06 -20.32 6.75
C LEU A 774 -16.24 -19.99 5.25
N GLY A 775 -15.73 -18.83 4.81
CA GLY A 775 -15.66 -18.42 3.40
C GLY A 775 -16.44 -17.16 3.02
N ALA A 776 -15.98 -16.50 1.94
CA ALA A 776 -16.25 -15.13 1.51
C ALA A 776 -17.75 -14.81 1.25
N VAL A 777 -18.50 -14.52 2.31
CA VAL A 777 -19.96 -14.29 2.29
C VAL A 777 -20.42 -13.26 1.24
N ARG A 778 -19.56 -12.29 0.91
CA ARG A 778 -19.89 -11.13 0.08
C ARG A 778 -20.06 -11.42 -1.40
N TRP A 779 -19.53 -12.55 -1.89
CA TRP A 779 -19.66 -12.99 -3.28
C TRP A 779 -20.74 -14.06 -3.44
N LYS A 780 -21.26 -14.63 -2.34
CA LYS A 780 -22.18 -15.77 -2.43
C LYS A 780 -23.61 -15.34 -2.78
N ALA A 781 -24.23 -16.14 -3.64
CA ALA A 781 -25.62 -15.94 -4.06
C ALA A 781 -26.61 -16.11 -2.90
N PRO A 782 -27.73 -15.35 -2.89
CA PRO A 782 -28.70 -15.35 -1.80
C PRO A 782 -29.21 -16.73 -1.43
N GLU A 783 -29.55 -17.56 -2.41
CA GLU A 783 -30.05 -18.93 -2.24
C GLU A 783 -29.04 -19.88 -1.58
N VAL A 784 -27.73 -19.61 -1.71
CA VAL A 784 -26.66 -20.43 -1.13
C VAL A 784 -26.41 -20.08 0.35
N ILE A 785 -26.77 -18.86 0.79
CA ILE A 785 -26.47 -18.37 2.16
C ILE A 785 -27.70 -18.19 3.06
N ARG A 786 -28.91 -18.56 2.61
CA ARG A 786 -30.13 -18.46 3.42
C ARG A 786 -30.05 -19.39 4.64
N LYS A 787 -30.66 -18.95 5.74
CA LYS A 787 -30.73 -19.74 6.99
C LYS A 787 -31.69 -20.92 6.93
N ILE A 788 -32.69 -20.88 6.04
CA ILE A 788 -33.73 -21.91 5.90
C ILE A 788 -33.60 -22.49 4.50
N ASP A 789 -33.35 -23.79 4.41
CA ASP A 789 -33.25 -24.57 3.17
C ASP A 789 -32.25 -23.98 2.14
N PRO A 790 -30.96 -23.85 2.49
CA PRO A 790 -29.95 -23.34 1.56
C PRO A 790 -29.80 -24.28 0.35
N SER A 791 -29.76 -23.72 -0.86
CA SER A 791 -29.51 -24.49 -2.07
C SER A 791 -28.03 -24.79 -2.22
N MET A 792 -27.71 -25.95 -2.77
CA MET A 792 -26.36 -26.24 -3.27
C MET A 792 -25.95 -25.22 -4.35
N PRO A 793 -24.65 -24.90 -4.49
CA PRO A 793 -24.17 -24.06 -5.58
C PRO A 793 -24.64 -24.58 -6.95
N THR A 794 -24.97 -23.65 -7.84
CA THR A 794 -25.45 -23.91 -9.19
C THR A 794 -24.67 -23.05 -10.20
N LEU A 795 -24.83 -23.34 -11.49
CA LEU A 795 -24.30 -22.45 -12.55
C LEU A 795 -24.81 -21.01 -12.36
N GLN A 796 -26.06 -20.85 -11.94
CA GLN A 796 -26.64 -19.53 -11.69
C GLN A 796 -26.05 -18.84 -10.45
N SER A 797 -25.62 -19.58 -9.43
CA SER A 797 -24.92 -18.95 -8.30
C SER A 797 -23.54 -18.45 -8.69
N ASP A 798 -22.84 -19.12 -9.62
CA ASP A 798 -21.57 -18.59 -10.16
C ASP A 798 -21.78 -17.29 -10.94
N VAL A 799 -22.89 -17.18 -11.69
CA VAL A 799 -23.26 -15.94 -12.40
C VAL A 799 -23.43 -14.77 -11.42
N TYR A 800 -24.06 -15.01 -10.26
CA TYR A 800 -24.14 -14.02 -9.19
C TYR A 800 -22.76 -13.67 -8.63
N SER A 801 -21.95 -14.66 -8.29
CA SER A 801 -20.60 -14.44 -7.75
C SER A 801 -19.71 -13.66 -8.72
N PHE A 802 -19.84 -13.94 -10.01
CA PHE A 802 -19.14 -13.21 -11.05
C PHE A 802 -19.60 -11.75 -11.15
N GLY A 803 -20.89 -11.47 -10.98
CA GLY A 803 -21.39 -10.11 -10.84
C GLY A 803 -20.78 -9.35 -9.65
N MET A 804 -20.49 -10.05 -8.54
CA MET A 804 -19.76 -9.46 -7.41
C MET A 804 -18.27 -9.24 -7.71
N CYS A 805 -17.63 -10.10 -8.51
CA CYS A 805 -16.28 -9.83 -9.04
C CYS A 805 -16.24 -8.57 -9.91
N ILE A 806 -17.28 -8.28 -10.69
CA ILE A 806 -17.38 -7.04 -11.48
C ILE A 806 -17.41 -5.82 -10.54
N VAL A 807 -18.22 -5.87 -9.47
CA VAL A 807 -18.28 -4.80 -8.46
C VAL A 807 -16.90 -4.57 -7.85
N GLU A 808 -16.23 -5.64 -7.43
CA GLU A 808 -14.92 -5.58 -6.81
C GLU A 808 -13.86 -4.98 -7.75
N ALA A 809 -13.75 -5.49 -8.98
CA ALA A 809 -12.77 -5.03 -9.95
C ALA A 809 -12.96 -3.56 -10.38
N VAL A 810 -14.21 -3.12 -10.55
CA VAL A 810 -14.54 -1.73 -10.96
C VAL A 810 -14.33 -0.74 -9.82
N THR A 811 -14.71 -1.11 -8.59
CA THR A 811 -14.62 -0.21 -7.43
C THR A 811 -13.23 -0.21 -6.79
N GLY A 812 -12.51 -1.33 -6.86
CA GLY A 812 -11.30 -1.55 -6.07
C GLY A 812 -11.58 -1.88 -4.60
N GLN A 813 -12.83 -2.14 -4.23
CA GLN A 813 -13.25 -2.46 -2.86
C GLN A 813 -13.98 -3.80 -2.84
N VAL A 814 -13.89 -4.53 -1.73
CA VAL A 814 -14.68 -5.75 -1.54
C VAL A 814 -16.19 -5.43 -1.65
N PRO A 815 -17.01 -6.33 -2.21
CA PRO A 815 -18.46 -6.10 -2.29
C PRO A 815 -19.04 -5.82 -0.90
N TRP A 816 -19.94 -4.85 -0.83
CA TRP A 816 -20.53 -4.31 0.42
C TRP A 816 -19.61 -3.44 1.29
N GLY A 817 -18.37 -3.16 0.87
CA GLY A 817 -17.44 -2.30 1.61
C GLY A 817 -17.13 -2.84 3.01
N ASP A 818 -17.02 -1.96 4.01
CA ASP A 818 -16.57 -2.32 5.36
C ASP A 818 -17.65 -2.96 6.25
N LEU A 819 -18.85 -3.24 5.72
CA LEU A 819 -19.93 -3.86 6.49
C LEU A 819 -19.53 -5.24 7.00
N PRO A 820 -19.72 -5.61 8.28
CA PRO A 820 -19.38 -6.95 8.77
C PRO A 820 -20.13 -8.07 8.03
N ASP A 821 -19.49 -9.21 7.82
CA ASP A 821 -20.07 -10.36 7.08
C ASP A 821 -21.47 -10.80 7.58
N PRO A 822 -21.79 -10.82 8.89
CA PRO A 822 -23.15 -11.10 9.36
C PRO A 822 -24.20 -10.08 8.88
N VAL A 823 -23.81 -8.81 8.73
CA VAL A 823 -24.66 -7.71 8.25
C VAL A 823 -24.88 -7.85 6.74
N VAL A 824 -23.82 -8.17 5.99
CA VAL A 824 -23.92 -8.50 4.55
C VAL A 824 -24.89 -9.67 4.34
N LYS A 825 -24.71 -10.76 5.09
CA LYS A 825 -25.59 -11.94 5.04
C LYS A 825 -27.04 -11.56 5.37
N PHE A 826 -27.26 -10.66 6.33
CA PHE A 826 -28.59 -10.16 6.68
C PHE A 826 -29.27 -9.40 5.52
N HIS A 827 -28.56 -8.48 4.86
CA HIS A 827 -29.08 -7.70 3.73
C HIS A 827 -29.40 -8.59 2.53
N VAL A 828 -28.43 -9.42 2.12
CA VAL A 828 -28.57 -10.32 0.97
C VAL A 828 -29.71 -11.32 1.19
N SER A 829 -29.84 -11.89 2.40
CA SER A 829 -30.93 -12.84 2.69
C SER A 829 -32.34 -12.20 2.65
N ARG A 830 -32.44 -10.86 2.70
CA ARG A 830 -33.71 -10.11 2.67
C ARG A 830 -34.02 -9.46 1.33
N GLY A 831 -33.27 -9.78 0.27
CA GLY A 831 -33.51 -9.20 -1.05
C GLY A 831 -33.05 -7.75 -1.18
N GLN A 832 -32.19 -7.28 -0.28
CA GLN A 832 -31.60 -5.95 -0.39
C GLN A 832 -30.34 -6.03 -1.24
N PHE A 833 -30.28 -5.25 -2.32
CA PHE A 833 -29.12 -5.15 -3.20
C PHE A 833 -28.21 -4.00 -2.79
N LEU A 834 -26.93 -4.06 -3.20
CA LEU A 834 -25.98 -2.97 -2.95
C LEU A 834 -26.38 -1.69 -3.71
N PRO A 835 -26.13 -0.49 -3.12
CA PRO A 835 -26.31 0.76 -3.84
C PRO A 835 -25.30 0.88 -4.98
N ARG A 836 -25.66 1.60 -6.07
CA ARG A 836 -24.77 1.82 -7.22
C ARG A 836 -23.49 2.55 -6.78
N PRO A 837 -22.30 1.95 -6.95
CA PRO A 837 -21.04 2.64 -6.71
C PRO A 837 -20.79 3.74 -7.76
N LYS A 838 -20.14 4.84 -7.34
CA LYS A 838 -19.82 5.99 -8.21
C LYS A 838 -18.87 5.64 -9.37
N ASN A 839 -18.12 4.55 -9.24
CA ASN A 839 -17.11 4.10 -10.20
C ASN A 839 -17.71 3.58 -11.52
N PHE A 840 -18.99 3.20 -11.53
CA PHE A 840 -19.70 2.74 -12.73
C PHE A 840 -20.08 3.94 -13.59
N ARG A 841 -19.36 4.13 -14.71
CA ARG A 841 -19.40 5.35 -15.53
C ARG A 841 -20.69 5.50 -16.34
N ASP A 842 -21.30 4.40 -16.73
CA ASP A 842 -22.55 4.37 -17.50
C ASP A 842 -23.61 3.47 -16.84
N ASP A 843 -24.87 3.67 -17.26
CA ASP A 843 -26.02 2.93 -16.74
C ASP A 843 -25.99 1.45 -17.18
N GLU A 844 -25.36 1.14 -18.31
CA GLU A 844 -25.38 -0.19 -18.88
C GLU A 844 -24.48 -1.17 -18.11
N GLN A 845 -23.31 -0.72 -17.66
CA GLN A 845 -22.40 -1.49 -16.80
C GLN A 845 -23.06 -1.84 -15.47
N TRP A 846 -23.77 -0.88 -14.85
CA TRP A 846 -24.47 -1.15 -13.60
C TRP A 846 -25.71 -2.03 -13.81
N GLU A 847 -26.42 -1.87 -14.94
CA GLU A 847 -27.52 -2.75 -15.29
C GLU A 847 -27.06 -4.19 -15.46
N LEU A 848 -25.90 -4.43 -16.09
CA LEU A 848 -25.28 -5.76 -16.19
C LEU A 848 -25.11 -6.39 -14.80
N VAL A 849 -24.55 -5.66 -13.82
CA VAL A 849 -24.39 -6.18 -12.45
C VAL A 849 -25.74 -6.54 -11.83
N LYS A 850 -26.77 -5.70 -11.98
CA LYS A 850 -28.10 -5.97 -11.43
C LYS A 850 -28.74 -7.23 -12.01
N VAL A 851 -28.62 -7.46 -13.32
CA VAL A 851 -29.21 -8.64 -13.97
C VAL A 851 -28.41 -9.92 -13.72
N LEU A 852 -27.09 -9.84 -13.52
CA LEU A 852 -26.28 -10.99 -13.07
C LEU A 852 -26.58 -11.35 -11.62
N CYS A 853 -26.79 -10.35 -10.77
CA CYS A 853 -27.01 -10.52 -9.34
C CYS A 853 -28.50 -10.51 -8.93
N ALA A 854 -29.41 -10.87 -9.84
CA ALA A 854 -30.84 -10.98 -9.51
C ALA A 854 -31.07 -11.98 -8.36
N PHE A 855 -31.95 -11.63 -7.42
CA PHE A 855 -32.21 -12.46 -6.23
C PHE A 855 -32.86 -13.81 -6.53
N ASP A 856 -33.68 -13.85 -7.57
CA ASP A 856 -34.23 -15.08 -8.11
C ASP A 856 -33.29 -15.61 -9.21
N PRO A 857 -32.72 -16.82 -9.04
CA PRO A 857 -31.82 -17.42 -10.03
C PRO A 857 -32.42 -17.53 -11.43
N SER A 858 -33.75 -17.66 -11.55
CA SER A 858 -34.44 -17.75 -12.84
C SER A 858 -34.48 -16.42 -13.60
N ASN A 859 -34.27 -15.30 -12.91
CA ASN A 859 -34.22 -13.96 -13.48
C ASN A 859 -32.79 -13.51 -13.83
N ARG A 860 -31.78 -14.34 -13.56
CA ARG A 860 -30.39 -14.00 -13.88
C ARG A 860 -30.13 -14.14 -15.37
N MET A 861 -29.34 -13.21 -15.89
CA MET A 861 -28.87 -13.26 -17.27
C MET A 861 -28.04 -14.53 -17.50
N GLU A 862 -28.24 -15.19 -18.65
CA GLU A 862 -27.36 -16.28 -19.07
C GLU A 862 -25.92 -15.78 -19.26
N LEU A 863 -24.95 -16.57 -18.83
CA LEU A 863 -23.54 -16.18 -18.87
C LEU A 863 -23.05 -15.85 -20.30
N SER A 864 -23.57 -16.52 -21.32
CA SER A 864 -23.32 -16.19 -22.74
C SER A 864 -23.72 -14.76 -23.09
N GLY A 865 -24.86 -14.28 -22.59
CA GLY A 865 -25.30 -12.90 -22.73
C GLY A 865 -24.40 -11.91 -21.98
N ALA A 866 -23.92 -12.31 -20.80
CA ALA A 866 -22.96 -11.52 -20.02
C ALA A 866 -21.62 -11.37 -20.76
N VAL A 867 -21.11 -12.46 -21.34
CA VAL A 867 -19.88 -12.49 -22.15
C VAL A 867 -19.99 -11.52 -23.32
N ASN A 868 -21.11 -11.50 -24.04
CA ASN A 868 -21.32 -10.56 -25.15
C ASN A 868 -21.29 -9.08 -24.69
N LYS A 869 -21.90 -8.76 -23.54
CA LYS A 869 -21.84 -7.39 -22.98
C LYS A 869 -20.43 -7.02 -22.53
N LEU A 870 -19.71 -7.95 -21.90
CA LEU A 870 -18.34 -7.72 -21.46
C LEU A 870 -17.37 -7.58 -22.63
N GLU A 871 -17.60 -8.31 -23.73
CA GLU A 871 -16.85 -8.13 -24.97
C GLU A 871 -17.02 -6.70 -25.50
N HIS A 872 -18.25 -6.19 -25.50
CA HIS A 872 -18.53 -4.82 -25.91
C HIS A 872 -17.78 -3.80 -25.01
N PHE A 873 -17.89 -3.91 -23.69
CA PHE A 873 -17.18 -3.02 -22.77
C PHE A 873 -15.65 -3.13 -22.89
N ALA A 874 -15.12 -4.33 -23.13
CA ALA A 874 -13.71 -4.57 -23.36
C ALA A 874 -13.21 -3.91 -24.67
N GLN A 875 -14.03 -3.95 -25.73
CA GLN A 875 -13.73 -3.27 -26.99
C GLN A 875 -13.78 -1.74 -26.83
N GLU A 876 -14.77 -1.21 -26.10
CA GLU A 876 -14.84 0.22 -25.79
C GLU A 876 -13.63 0.69 -24.97
N GLU A 877 -13.24 -0.06 -23.94
CA GLU A 877 -12.04 0.21 -23.14
C GLU A 877 -10.78 0.24 -24.02
N LEU A 878 -10.64 -0.71 -24.95
CA LEU A 878 -9.53 -0.76 -25.91
C LEU A 878 -9.53 0.44 -26.87
N ILE A 879 -10.69 0.86 -27.36
CA ILE A 879 -10.81 2.04 -28.23
C ILE A 879 -10.41 3.30 -27.47
N GLN A 880 -10.87 3.46 -26.23
CA GLN A 880 -10.51 4.61 -25.38
C GLN A 880 -9.01 4.65 -25.07
N GLU A 881 -8.39 3.50 -24.79
CA GLU A 881 -6.93 3.40 -24.62
C GLU A 881 -6.19 3.84 -25.88
N ARG A 882 -6.58 3.34 -27.06
CA ARG A 882 -5.94 3.74 -28.33
C ARG A 882 -6.14 5.21 -28.67
N ILE A 883 -7.28 5.80 -28.31
CA ILE A 883 -7.51 7.25 -28.46
C ILE A 883 -6.60 8.02 -27.49
N ALA A 884 -6.46 7.56 -26.24
CA ALA A 884 -5.58 8.18 -25.26
C ALA A 884 -4.11 8.10 -25.68
N GLU A 885 -3.64 6.93 -26.14
CA GLU A 885 -2.29 6.72 -26.69
C GLU A 885 -2.05 7.61 -27.92
N TYR A 886 -3.00 7.67 -28.86
CA TYR A 886 -2.89 8.55 -30.02
C TYR A 886 -2.82 10.03 -29.61
N ASN A 887 -3.64 10.45 -28.65
CA ASN A 887 -3.61 11.82 -28.13
C ASN A 887 -2.31 12.13 -27.38
N GLU A 888 -1.77 11.18 -26.60
CA GLU A 888 -0.47 11.32 -25.95
C GLU A 888 0.68 11.35 -26.95
N GLU A 889 0.64 10.50 -27.99
CA GLU A 889 1.63 10.47 -29.06
C GLU A 889 1.58 11.77 -29.86
N THR A 890 0.39 12.26 -30.22
CA THR A 890 0.18 13.57 -30.87
C THR A 890 0.62 14.72 -29.96
N LEU A 891 0.33 14.68 -28.66
CA LEU A 891 0.79 15.66 -27.68
C LEU A 891 2.31 15.58 -27.46
N SER A 892 2.92 14.40 -27.59
CA SER A 892 4.36 14.20 -27.49
C SER A 892 5.08 14.67 -28.75
N GLU A 893 4.50 14.49 -29.93
CA GLU A 893 4.96 15.06 -31.21
C GLU A 893 4.74 16.57 -31.28
N LEU A 894 3.76 17.12 -30.56
CA LEU A 894 3.59 18.57 -30.36
C LEU A 894 4.51 19.14 -29.26
N ARG A 895 5.06 18.29 -28.40
CA ARG A 895 6.03 18.65 -27.33
C ARG A 895 7.48 18.48 -27.77
N LEU A 896 7.75 17.59 -28.73
CA LEU A 896 9.00 17.46 -29.50
C LEU A 896 9.07 18.55 -30.57
#